data_AF-A0A023BP32-F1
#
_entry.id   AF-A0A023BP32-F1
#
_cell.length_a   1.000
_cell.length_b   1.000
_cell.length_c   1.000
_cell.angle_alpha   90.00
_cell.angle_beta   90.00
_cell.angle_gamma   90.00
#
_symmetry.space_group_name_H-M   'P 1'
#
loop_
_entity.id
_entity.type
_entity.pdbx_description
1 polymer ?
#
loop_
_entity_poly.entity_id
_entity_poly.type
_entity_poly.pdbx_seq_one_letter_code
_entity_poly.pdbx_strand_id
1 'polypeptide(L)'
;MQYKTPGVYVEEISKFPPSVAEVATAIPAFIGYTQKAQKLVPGDLDGVPTKVRSLLEYEELFGFGPSMQVTAVNIDENNVLTGSDMSRANYLYDSIRMFYANGGGNCYIVSIGSYNDPNEQGNYTDALTTLEKYDEPTLILFPDAIGLGTNLYNVQRDAIAHCAKMQDRFTVLDLIETRDGDAAFDWAVGVQEFRDNIGINDLKYAAAYTPHLISSLGITLNYRDIRDRVFRGGILVDLATLTDSTDAQTILTNLNNAIDDNDRIAGEVSSLGANGVREEFLSLVDTFRGTNSPTNYRNILDNIYNIILTIDGWIPAVGNTELDNADLITDITNLIGDSLGTSVTNLVAFDKGADTALSGAYNRFATFTFNAAEWGDAFDPVNPPGPAPNITPFTGANDNERRLNALPELINLFEQIYTAFASLTAASGNYENEGEEALFNTHVVYRSLITELRNSTTVLPPSGAMVGIYAKTDNDRGVFKAPANVSVNGAIGLSYAIDQPEQDELNVNTVSGKSINAIRTFTGKGILVWGSRTLAGNDNEWRYVPVRRFFIFAEESIKKATEPFVFEPNDANTWTKIKSMISNFLTLQWRAGALAGANPDQAFFVKIGLGETMTALDILEGRMIVEIGMAVVRPAEFIILKFSHKMQEA
;
A
#
# COMPACT_ATOMS: atom_id res chain seq x y z
N MET A 1 -44.29 -24.99 27.91
CA MET A 1 -44.43 -26.46 27.89
C MET A 1 -45.54 -26.86 28.86
N GLN A 2 -46.35 -27.88 28.54
CA GLN A 2 -47.38 -28.38 29.46
C GLN A 2 -46.77 -29.56 30.25
N TYR A 3 -46.38 -29.34 31.51
CA TYR A 3 -45.80 -30.40 32.36
C TYR A 3 -46.86 -31.44 32.69
N LYS A 4 -46.61 -32.70 32.35
CA LYS A 4 -47.59 -33.82 32.49
C LYS A 4 -47.32 -34.74 33.68
N THR A 5 -46.27 -34.49 34.46
CA THR A 5 -45.93 -35.30 35.63
C THR A 5 -45.55 -34.41 36.82
N PRO A 6 -45.85 -34.81 38.07
CA PRO A 6 -45.34 -34.10 39.25
C PRO A 6 -43.82 -34.32 39.38
N GLY A 7 -43.04 -33.25 39.38
CA GLY A 7 -41.57 -33.29 39.51
C GLY A 7 -40.96 -31.89 39.68
N VAL A 8 -39.66 -31.83 40.00
CA VAL A 8 -38.87 -30.59 39.98
C VAL A 8 -38.25 -30.45 38.59
N TYR A 9 -38.54 -29.34 37.92
CA TYR A 9 -38.01 -29.02 36.60
C TYR A 9 -37.04 -27.84 36.72
N VAL A 10 -35.90 -27.95 36.07
CA VAL A 10 -34.94 -26.86 35.93
C VAL A 10 -35.04 -26.38 34.48
N GLU A 11 -35.36 -25.10 34.32
CA GLU A 11 -35.33 -24.42 33.03
C GLU A 11 -34.22 -23.38 33.04
N GLU A 12 -33.36 -23.43 32.04
CA GLU A 12 -32.41 -22.36 31.77
C GLU A 12 -33.13 -21.30 30.93
N ILE A 13 -33.72 -20.33 31.61
CA ILE A 13 -34.20 -19.10 30.98
C ILE A 13 -32.99 -18.19 30.83
N SER A 14 -32.47 -18.04 29.61
CA SER A 14 -31.48 -17.00 29.33
C SER A 14 -32.10 -15.63 29.60
N LYS A 15 -31.64 -14.99 30.68
CA LYS A 15 -32.10 -13.67 31.13
C LYS A 15 -31.21 -12.53 30.67
N PHE A 16 -30.09 -12.82 30.01
CA PHE A 16 -29.21 -11.77 29.52
C PHE A 16 -29.93 -11.03 28.38
N PRO A 17 -30.20 -9.72 28.55
CA PRO A 17 -30.76 -8.94 27.46
C PRO A 17 -29.72 -8.89 26.33
N PRO A 18 -30.15 -8.98 25.05
CA PRO A 18 -29.27 -8.75 23.93
C PRO A 18 -28.70 -7.33 24.02
N SER A 19 -27.44 -7.18 23.65
CA SER A 19 -26.69 -5.93 23.75
C SER A 19 -26.12 -5.54 22.39
N VAL A 20 -26.02 -4.23 22.13
CA VAL A 20 -25.31 -3.73 20.96
C VAL A 20 -23.81 -3.76 21.25
N ALA A 21 -23.05 -4.48 20.42
CA ALA A 21 -21.59 -4.40 20.42
C ALA A 21 -21.14 -3.21 19.58
N GLU A 22 -20.18 -2.44 20.09
CA GLU A 22 -19.60 -1.31 19.37
C GLU A 22 -18.72 -1.81 18.21
N VAL A 23 -18.95 -1.29 17.01
CA VAL A 23 -18.06 -1.55 15.87
C VAL A 23 -16.82 -0.68 15.93
N ALA A 24 -15.77 -1.06 15.21
CA ALA A 24 -14.59 -0.22 15.04
C ALA A 24 -14.96 1.08 14.30
N THR A 25 -14.33 2.20 14.65
CA THR A 25 -14.71 3.53 14.12
C THR A 25 -13.70 4.09 13.12
N ALA A 26 -12.45 3.64 13.17
CA ALA A 26 -11.33 4.19 12.41
C ALA A 26 -10.37 3.09 11.92
N ILE A 27 -10.87 2.19 11.07
CA ILE A 27 -10.05 1.25 10.31
C ILE A 27 -9.96 1.77 8.86
N PRO A 28 -8.89 2.47 8.48
CA PRO A 28 -8.75 2.99 7.12
C PRO A 28 -8.35 1.90 6.11
N ALA A 29 -8.86 2.00 4.90
CA ALA A 29 -8.35 1.32 3.71
C ALA A 29 -7.53 2.32 2.88
N PHE A 30 -6.22 2.10 2.85
CA PHE A 30 -5.29 2.82 2.00
C PHE A 30 -5.25 2.16 0.62
N ILE A 31 -5.49 2.94 -0.43
CA ILE A 31 -5.46 2.48 -1.82
C ILE A 31 -4.28 3.17 -2.52
N GLY A 32 -3.39 2.40 -3.14
CA GLY A 32 -2.22 2.96 -3.85
C GLY A 32 -1.25 1.89 -4.36
N TYR A 33 -0.17 2.35 -4.98
CA TYR A 33 0.89 1.52 -5.53
C TYR A 33 1.86 1.10 -4.42
N THR A 34 2.36 -0.12 -4.53
CA THR A 34 3.28 -0.73 -3.55
C THR A 34 4.57 -1.18 -4.23
N GLN A 35 5.62 -1.48 -3.47
CA GLN A 35 6.85 -2.01 -4.08
C GLN A 35 6.63 -3.43 -4.61
N LYS A 36 5.88 -4.21 -3.84
CA LYS A 36 5.48 -5.59 -4.10
C LYS A 36 4.12 -5.81 -3.44
N ALA A 37 3.43 -6.90 -3.78
CA ALA A 37 2.24 -7.32 -3.06
C ALA A 37 2.30 -8.84 -2.87
N GLN A 38 2.99 -9.29 -1.82
CA GLN A 38 3.33 -10.70 -1.65
C GLN A 38 3.15 -11.18 -0.21
N LYS A 39 2.45 -12.30 -0.05
CA LYS A 39 2.40 -13.08 1.19
C LYS A 39 3.05 -14.44 1.05
N LEU A 40 2.67 -15.20 0.02
CA LEU A 40 3.22 -16.53 -0.27
C LEU A 40 3.98 -16.54 -1.59
N VAL A 41 3.39 -15.95 -2.63
CA VAL A 41 3.98 -15.84 -3.97
C VAL A 41 3.88 -14.40 -4.47
N PRO A 42 4.82 -13.92 -5.31
CA PRO A 42 4.77 -12.56 -5.86
C PRO A 42 3.41 -12.24 -6.48
N GLY A 43 2.82 -11.09 -6.12
CA GLY A 43 1.56 -10.60 -6.67
C GLY A 43 0.28 -11.23 -6.08
N ASP A 44 0.37 -12.17 -5.13
CA ASP A 44 -0.83 -12.81 -4.55
C ASP A 44 -1.72 -11.86 -3.73
N LEU A 45 -1.20 -10.68 -3.37
CA LEU A 45 -1.96 -9.64 -2.67
C LEU A 45 -2.43 -8.50 -3.60
N ASP A 46 -2.13 -8.54 -4.90
CA ASP A 46 -2.56 -7.48 -5.82
C ASP A 46 -4.07 -7.41 -5.96
N GLY A 47 -4.63 -6.20 -5.76
CA GLY A 47 -6.06 -5.97 -5.72
C GLY A 47 -6.79 -6.65 -4.55
N VAL A 48 -6.08 -7.29 -3.61
CA VAL A 48 -6.68 -7.99 -2.46
C VAL A 48 -6.55 -7.12 -1.21
N PRO A 49 -7.66 -6.56 -0.68
CA PRO A 49 -7.63 -5.80 0.57
C PRO A 49 -7.06 -6.63 1.72
N THR A 50 -5.89 -6.24 2.19
CA THR A 50 -5.14 -7.00 3.20
C THR A 50 -5.00 -6.18 4.47
N LYS A 51 -5.42 -6.76 5.58
CA LYS A 51 -5.34 -6.12 6.90
C LYS A 51 -3.90 -6.20 7.43
N VAL A 52 -3.34 -5.05 7.81
CA VAL A 52 -2.04 -4.92 8.47
C VAL A 52 -2.22 -4.22 9.83
N ARG A 53 -1.36 -4.57 10.78
CA ARG A 53 -1.43 -4.09 12.17
C ARG A 53 -0.26 -3.20 12.56
N SER A 54 0.81 -3.22 11.78
CA SER A 54 2.02 -2.46 12.04
C SER A 54 2.72 -2.09 10.74
N LEU A 55 3.64 -1.12 10.83
CA LEU A 55 4.52 -0.78 9.71
C LEU A 55 5.42 -1.95 9.30
N LEU A 56 5.90 -2.76 10.26
CA LEU A 56 6.73 -3.92 9.96
C LEU A 56 5.97 -4.97 9.13
N GLU A 57 4.71 -5.25 9.48
CA GLU A 57 3.85 -6.15 8.71
C GLU A 57 3.54 -5.58 7.31
N TYR A 58 3.42 -4.25 7.19
CA TYR A 58 3.34 -3.61 5.88
C TYR A 58 4.61 -3.84 5.07
N GLU A 59 5.80 -3.59 5.62
CA GLU A 59 7.08 -3.72 4.92
C GLU A 59 7.35 -5.15 4.48
N GLU A 60 6.97 -6.13 5.30
CA GLU A 60 7.08 -7.56 4.97
C GLU A 60 6.24 -7.91 3.72
N LEU A 61 4.99 -7.46 3.67
CA LEU A 61 4.03 -7.83 2.62
C LEU A 61 4.09 -6.94 1.36
N PHE A 62 4.30 -5.65 1.56
CA PHE A 62 4.16 -4.61 0.52
C PHE A 62 5.46 -3.88 0.17
N GLY A 63 6.51 -4.10 0.96
CA GLY A 63 7.82 -3.48 0.78
C GLY A 63 7.91 -2.04 1.30
N PHE A 64 8.94 -1.33 0.85
CA PHE A 64 9.28 0.03 1.28
C PHE A 64 8.80 1.06 0.25
N GLY A 65 8.92 2.34 0.57
CA GLY A 65 8.57 3.43 -0.35
C GLY A 65 9.45 3.48 -1.61
N PRO A 66 8.96 4.13 -2.68
CA PRO A 66 9.71 4.28 -3.90
C PRO A 66 10.95 5.16 -3.66
N SER A 67 12.04 4.85 -4.37
CA SER A 67 13.22 5.70 -4.39
C SER A 67 12.87 7.10 -4.85
N MET A 68 13.53 8.10 -4.26
CA MET A 68 13.33 9.49 -4.66
C MET A 68 13.97 9.73 -6.03
N GLN A 69 13.24 10.36 -6.94
CA GLN A 69 13.78 10.72 -8.24
C GLN A 69 14.56 12.02 -8.10
N VAL A 70 15.89 11.91 -8.14
CA VAL A 70 16.78 13.06 -8.18
C VAL A 70 17.03 13.42 -9.64
N THR A 71 16.83 14.68 -10.01
CA THR A 71 17.14 15.19 -11.36
C THR A 71 18.37 16.08 -11.34
N ALA A 72 18.60 16.82 -10.26
CA ALA A 72 19.80 17.63 -10.08
C ALA A 72 20.20 17.76 -8.60
N VAL A 73 21.51 17.73 -8.35
CA VAL A 73 22.16 18.05 -7.08
C VAL A 73 23.17 19.16 -7.37
N ASN A 74 22.88 20.38 -6.94
CA ASN A 74 23.70 21.55 -7.24
C ASN A 74 24.71 21.80 -6.12
N ILE A 75 26.00 21.94 -6.47
CA ILE A 75 27.09 22.22 -5.54
C ILE A 75 27.80 23.54 -5.87
N ASP A 76 28.38 24.18 -4.84
CA ASP A 76 29.22 25.38 -5.00
C ASP A 76 30.68 25.05 -5.36
N GLU A 77 31.53 26.08 -5.39
CA GLU A 77 32.98 25.94 -5.63
C GLU A 77 33.70 25.15 -4.52
N ASN A 78 33.11 25.03 -3.33
CA ASN A 78 33.63 24.30 -2.18
C ASN A 78 33.03 22.90 -2.02
N ASN A 79 32.29 22.40 -3.03
CA ASN A 79 31.58 21.12 -3.01
C ASN A 79 30.47 21.02 -1.95
N VAL A 80 29.93 22.15 -1.52
CA VAL A 80 28.81 22.22 -0.58
C VAL A 80 27.50 22.26 -1.35
N LEU A 81 26.50 21.50 -0.88
CA LEU A 81 25.16 21.49 -1.47
C LEU A 81 24.55 22.91 -1.43
N THR A 82 24.05 23.37 -2.58
CA THR A 82 23.36 24.67 -2.73
C THR A 82 21.88 24.52 -3.03
N GLY A 83 21.48 23.39 -3.59
CA GLY A 83 20.08 23.02 -3.84
C GLY A 83 19.98 21.68 -4.54
N SER A 84 18.78 21.12 -4.58
CA SER A 84 18.51 19.85 -5.24
C SER A 84 17.10 19.83 -5.82
N ASP A 85 16.97 19.25 -7.01
CA ASP A 85 15.69 18.99 -7.65
C ASP A 85 15.36 17.52 -7.44
N MET A 86 14.37 17.28 -6.58
CA MET A 86 13.99 15.95 -6.13
C MET A 86 12.47 15.85 -6.17
N SER A 87 11.97 14.80 -6.82
CA SER A 87 10.54 14.52 -6.88
C SER A 87 10.27 13.08 -6.45
N ARG A 88 9.02 12.79 -6.11
CA ARG A 88 8.60 11.44 -5.82
C ARG A 88 7.21 11.19 -6.37
N ALA A 89 7.05 10.06 -7.03
CA ALA A 89 5.75 9.50 -7.36
C ALA A 89 5.34 8.53 -6.25
N ASN A 90 4.04 8.43 -5.99
CA ASN A 90 3.45 7.58 -4.95
C ASN A 90 3.83 8.00 -3.51
N TYR A 91 2.79 8.21 -2.70
CA TYR A 91 2.81 8.71 -1.34
C TYR A 91 2.28 7.68 -0.33
N LEU A 92 1.83 6.50 -0.76
CA LEU A 92 1.21 5.46 0.06
C LEU A 92 2.07 5.07 1.26
N TYR A 93 3.33 4.69 1.03
CA TYR A 93 4.23 4.25 2.09
C TYR A 93 4.42 5.30 3.18
N ASP A 94 4.70 6.56 2.81
CA ASP A 94 4.86 7.62 3.81
C ASP A 94 3.55 8.07 4.43
N SER A 95 2.44 7.94 3.72
CA SER A 95 1.11 8.14 4.31
C SER A 95 0.84 7.12 5.41
N ILE A 96 1.31 5.89 5.25
CA ILE A 96 1.24 4.84 6.26
C ILE A 96 2.20 5.11 7.42
N ARG A 97 3.42 5.60 7.15
CA ARG A 97 4.35 6.05 8.20
C ARG A 97 3.73 7.20 9.02
N MET A 98 3.14 8.19 8.35
CA MET A 98 2.43 9.30 8.99
C MET A 98 1.21 8.82 9.78
N PHE A 99 0.47 7.83 9.27
CA PHE A 99 -0.65 7.22 9.97
C PHE A 99 -0.23 6.62 11.32
N TYR A 100 0.79 5.75 11.32
CA TYR A 100 1.27 5.15 12.56
C TYR A 100 1.90 6.19 13.50
N ALA A 101 2.63 7.19 12.97
CA ALA A 101 3.19 8.29 13.77
C ALA A 101 2.13 9.16 14.48
N ASN A 102 0.90 9.18 13.95
CA ASN A 102 -0.21 9.96 14.48
C ASN A 102 -1.23 9.12 15.29
N GLY A 103 -0.88 7.87 15.64
CA GLY A 103 -1.71 7.00 16.49
C GLY A 103 -2.62 6.05 15.72
N GLY A 104 -2.27 5.75 14.47
CA GLY A 104 -2.90 4.70 13.68
C GLY A 104 -2.81 3.31 14.31
N GLY A 105 -3.87 2.52 14.12
CA GLY A 105 -3.96 1.12 14.55
C GLY A 105 -4.02 0.19 13.33
N ASN A 106 -4.99 -0.73 13.31
CA ASN A 106 -5.19 -1.61 12.17
C ASN A 106 -5.64 -0.81 10.94
N CYS A 107 -5.11 -1.15 9.77
CA CYS A 107 -5.57 -0.64 8.49
C CYS A 107 -5.63 -1.74 7.43
N TYR A 108 -6.32 -1.47 6.34
CA TYR A 108 -6.31 -2.27 5.13
C TYR A 108 -5.42 -1.61 4.08
N ILE A 109 -4.67 -2.41 3.35
CA ILE A 109 -3.91 -2.01 2.18
C ILE A 109 -4.57 -2.64 0.97
N VAL A 110 -4.85 -1.83 -0.04
CA VAL A 110 -5.27 -2.28 -1.36
C VAL A 110 -4.17 -1.89 -2.33
N SER A 111 -3.25 -2.83 -2.60
CA SER A 111 -2.26 -2.67 -3.66
C SER A 111 -2.98 -2.64 -5.00
N ILE A 112 -2.71 -1.60 -5.79
CA ILE A 112 -3.29 -1.44 -7.14
C ILE A 112 -2.22 -1.52 -8.24
N GLY A 113 -1.06 -2.08 -7.93
CA GLY A 113 0.08 -2.22 -8.83
C GLY A 113 1.41 -1.88 -8.15
N SER A 114 2.48 -2.03 -8.92
CA SER A 114 3.85 -1.71 -8.55
C SER A 114 4.22 -0.25 -8.85
N TYR A 115 5.35 0.23 -8.32
CA TYR A 115 5.86 1.58 -8.64
C TYR A 115 6.20 1.82 -10.12
N ASN A 116 6.33 0.75 -10.90
CA ASN A 116 6.64 0.82 -12.33
C ASN A 116 5.38 0.85 -13.21
N ASP A 117 4.21 0.60 -12.62
CA ASP A 117 2.94 0.61 -13.35
C ASP A 117 2.42 2.03 -13.53
N PRO A 118 1.73 2.33 -14.65
CA PRO A 118 1.17 3.65 -14.89
C PRO A 118 0.09 3.98 -13.85
N ASN A 119 0.09 5.22 -13.36
CA ASN A 119 -0.95 5.70 -12.44
C ASN A 119 -2.26 5.95 -13.21
N GLU A 120 -3.17 4.98 -13.15
CA GLU A 120 -4.44 5.02 -13.89
C GLU A 120 -5.66 5.13 -12.98
N GLN A 121 -6.65 5.94 -13.40
CA GLN A 121 -7.91 6.12 -12.65
C GLN A 121 -8.65 4.78 -12.43
N GLY A 122 -8.66 3.90 -13.44
CA GLY A 122 -9.41 2.63 -13.41
C GLY A 122 -9.01 1.73 -12.23
N ASN A 123 -7.71 1.72 -11.90
CA ASN A 123 -7.17 0.92 -10.81
C ASN A 123 -7.78 1.29 -9.45
N TYR A 124 -8.06 2.58 -9.20
CA TYR A 124 -8.73 3.03 -7.97
C TYR A 124 -10.21 2.64 -7.95
N THR A 125 -10.90 2.73 -9.10
CA THR A 125 -12.31 2.33 -9.21
C THR A 125 -12.47 0.82 -8.96
N ASP A 126 -11.55 -0.01 -9.45
CA ASP A 126 -11.53 -1.46 -9.21
C ASP A 126 -11.24 -1.79 -7.74
N ALA A 127 -10.34 -1.03 -7.10
CA ALA A 127 -10.06 -1.15 -5.67
C ALA A 127 -11.29 -0.84 -4.80
N LEU A 128 -12.03 0.24 -5.11
CA LEU A 128 -13.28 0.58 -4.42
C LEU A 128 -14.31 -0.54 -4.56
N THR A 129 -14.47 -1.07 -5.78
CA THR A 129 -15.38 -2.20 -6.04
C THR A 129 -15.01 -3.43 -5.21
N THR A 130 -13.72 -3.72 -5.08
CA THR A 130 -13.25 -4.86 -4.28
C THR A 130 -13.48 -4.66 -2.78
N LEU A 131 -13.33 -3.43 -2.29
CA LEU A 131 -13.62 -3.07 -0.90
C LEU A 131 -15.09 -3.23 -0.50
N GLU A 132 -16.04 -3.34 -1.43
CA GLU A 132 -17.45 -3.62 -1.11
C GLU A 132 -17.64 -4.97 -0.42
N LYS A 133 -16.74 -5.93 -0.66
CA LYS A 133 -16.78 -7.28 -0.05
C LYS A 133 -16.29 -7.29 1.40
N TYR A 134 -15.75 -6.18 1.89
CA TYR A 134 -15.14 -6.05 3.21
C TYR A 134 -15.93 -5.06 4.07
N ASP A 135 -16.31 -5.51 5.25
CA ASP A 135 -17.22 -4.81 6.17
C ASP A 135 -16.48 -4.09 7.32
N GLU A 136 -15.19 -4.36 7.52
CA GLU A 136 -14.38 -3.67 8.54
C GLU A 136 -13.88 -2.27 8.15
N PRO A 137 -13.55 -1.96 6.88
CA PRO A 137 -13.05 -0.63 6.52
C PRO A 137 -14.08 0.48 6.74
N THR A 138 -13.75 1.45 7.60
CA THR A 138 -14.61 2.59 7.93
C THR A 138 -14.12 3.91 7.35
N LEU A 139 -12.85 3.97 6.93
CA LEU A 139 -12.25 5.13 6.30
C LEU A 139 -11.62 4.75 4.96
N ILE A 140 -11.65 5.64 3.97
CA ILE A 140 -11.00 5.44 2.68
C ILE A 140 -10.08 6.62 2.39
N LEU A 141 -8.88 6.34 1.87
CA LEU A 141 -7.94 7.32 1.36
C LEU A 141 -7.06 6.72 0.25
N PHE A 142 -6.59 7.59 -0.64
CA PHE A 142 -5.85 7.22 -1.85
C PHE A 142 -4.75 8.26 -2.13
N PRO A 143 -3.69 8.31 -1.30
CA PRO A 143 -2.69 9.38 -1.35
C PRO A 143 -1.93 9.45 -2.69
N ASP A 144 -1.84 8.33 -3.42
CA ASP A 144 -1.15 8.24 -4.72
C ASP A 144 -1.96 8.86 -5.87
N ALA A 145 -3.28 8.96 -5.71
CA ALA A 145 -4.16 9.46 -6.76
C ALA A 145 -3.92 10.95 -7.07
N ILE A 146 -3.18 11.68 -6.21
CA ILE A 146 -2.77 13.06 -6.46
C ILE A 146 -1.95 13.16 -7.76
N GLY A 147 -1.19 12.11 -8.08
CA GLY A 147 -0.44 12.02 -9.34
C GLY A 147 -1.31 11.92 -10.60
N LEU A 148 -2.63 11.74 -10.48
CA LEU A 148 -3.56 11.68 -11.61
C LEU A 148 -3.89 13.06 -12.22
N GLY A 149 -3.42 14.15 -11.62
CA GLY A 149 -3.82 15.50 -12.01
C GLY A 149 -5.34 15.66 -11.94
N THR A 150 -5.96 16.25 -12.96
CA THR A 150 -7.42 16.51 -12.96
C THR A 150 -8.28 15.24 -12.88
N ASN A 151 -7.74 14.06 -13.21
CA ASN A 151 -8.47 12.79 -13.08
C ASN A 151 -8.66 12.37 -11.61
N LEU A 152 -7.91 12.96 -10.66
CA LEU A 152 -8.12 12.78 -9.22
C LEU A 152 -9.58 13.00 -8.82
N TYR A 153 -10.21 14.06 -9.35
CA TYR A 153 -11.58 14.41 -8.96
C TYR A 153 -12.60 13.33 -9.33
N ASN A 154 -12.33 12.51 -10.35
CA ASN A 154 -13.17 11.35 -10.66
C ASN A 154 -13.07 10.30 -9.55
N VAL A 155 -11.84 9.93 -9.15
CA VAL A 155 -11.61 8.98 -8.05
C VAL A 155 -12.25 9.47 -6.75
N GLN A 156 -12.15 10.78 -6.47
CA GLN A 156 -12.76 11.36 -5.29
C GLN A 156 -14.29 11.28 -5.31
N ARG A 157 -14.92 11.53 -6.45
CA ARG A 157 -16.39 11.37 -6.62
C ARG A 157 -16.81 9.91 -6.51
N ASP A 158 -16.04 8.99 -7.07
CA ASP A 158 -16.30 7.55 -6.96
C ASP A 158 -16.21 7.09 -5.50
N ALA A 159 -15.22 7.57 -4.74
CA ALA A 159 -15.09 7.27 -3.31
C ALA A 159 -16.24 7.85 -2.47
N ILE A 160 -16.72 9.07 -2.79
CA ILE A 160 -17.92 9.65 -2.16
C ILE A 160 -19.15 8.80 -2.44
N ALA A 161 -19.37 8.42 -3.70
CA ALA A 161 -20.49 7.58 -4.11
C ALA A 161 -20.43 6.19 -3.46
N HIS A 162 -19.23 5.61 -3.35
CA HIS A 162 -18.97 4.37 -2.63
C HIS A 162 -19.38 4.47 -1.16
N CYS A 163 -18.95 5.53 -0.45
CA CYS A 163 -19.34 5.76 0.94
C CYS A 163 -20.86 5.97 1.09
N ALA A 164 -21.50 6.64 0.13
CA ALA A 164 -22.95 6.84 0.13
C ALA A 164 -23.73 5.55 -0.11
N LYS A 165 -23.20 4.65 -0.96
CA LYS A 165 -23.78 3.33 -1.23
C LYS A 165 -23.65 2.39 -0.03
N MET A 166 -22.48 2.35 0.59
CA MET A 166 -22.21 1.40 1.69
C MET A 166 -22.72 1.91 3.05
N GLN A 167 -22.77 3.23 3.25
CA GLN A 167 -23.26 3.93 4.46
C GLN A 167 -22.51 3.65 5.77
N ASP A 168 -21.55 2.73 5.77
CA ASP A 168 -20.71 2.28 6.88
C ASP A 168 -19.31 2.92 6.90
N ARG A 169 -18.99 3.78 5.92
CA ARG A 169 -17.63 4.31 5.68
C ARG A 169 -17.62 5.78 5.26
N PHE A 170 -16.45 6.40 5.39
CA PHE A 170 -16.23 7.84 5.16
C PHE A 170 -14.89 8.09 4.46
N THR A 171 -14.83 8.97 3.47
CA THR A 171 -13.59 9.22 2.70
C THR A 171 -12.87 10.49 3.15
N VAL A 172 -11.53 10.43 3.23
CA VAL A 172 -10.67 11.56 3.56
C VAL A 172 -9.87 11.93 2.32
N LEU A 173 -10.02 13.19 1.90
CA LEU A 173 -9.55 13.67 0.59
C LEU A 173 -8.40 14.66 0.73
N ASP A 174 -7.48 14.59 -0.23
CA ASP A 174 -6.39 15.54 -0.42
C ASP A 174 -6.65 16.46 -1.62
N LEU A 175 -5.99 17.61 -1.64
CA LEU A 175 -6.05 18.57 -2.75
C LEU A 175 -4.79 18.48 -3.61
N ILE A 176 -4.90 18.89 -4.87
CA ILE A 176 -3.74 19.22 -5.70
C ILE A 176 -3.31 20.64 -5.33
N GLU A 177 -2.04 20.82 -4.99
CA GLU A 177 -1.50 22.13 -4.58
C GLU A 177 -0.43 22.65 -5.53
N THR A 178 0.16 21.76 -6.32
CA THR A 178 1.15 22.06 -7.36
C THR A 178 0.89 21.14 -8.55
N ARG A 179 1.30 21.58 -9.74
CA ARG A 179 1.22 20.77 -10.96
C ARG A 179 2.53 20.89 -11.72
N ASP A 180 3.14 19.75 -12.02
CA ASP A 180 4.43 19.70 -12.71
C ASP A 180 4.35 20.41 -14.07
N GLY A 181 5.29 21.32 -14.32
CA GLY A 181 5.33 22.12 -15.54
C GLY A 181 4.33 23.27 -15.62
N ASP A 182 3.52 23.51 -14.58
CA ASP A 182 2.55 24.60 -14.51
C ASP A 182 2.82 25.50 -13.29
N ALA A 183 3.78 26.42 -13.44
CA ALA A 183 4.15 27.37 -12.40
C ALA A 183 3.03 28.37 -12.02
N ALA A 184 1.94 28.43 -12.79
CA ALA A 184 0.77 29.25 -12.49
C ALA A 184 -0.25 28.51 -11.60
N PHE A 185 -0.12 27.19 -11.45
CA PHE A 185 -0.96 26.39 -10.56
C PHE A 185 -0.42 26.46 -9.14
N ASP A 186 -1.01 27.34 -8.33
CA ASP A 186 -0.71 27.47 -6.91
C ASP A 186 -1.80 26.87 -6.02
N TRP A 187 -1.56 26.94 -4.71
CA TRP A 187 -2.49 26.44 -3.69
C TRP A 187 -3.91 27.02 -3.82
N ALA A 188 -4.05 28.31 -4.12
CA ALA A 188 -5.37 28.96 -4.22
C ALA A 188 -6.13 28.49 -5.47
N VAL A 189 -5.42 28.31 -6.59
CA VAL A 189 -5.97 27.71 -7.82
C VAL A 189 -6.42 26.27 -7.53
N GLY A 190 -5.62 25.48 -6.82
CA GLY A 190 -5.95 24.10 -6.42
C GLY A 190 -7.21 24.01 -5.55
N VAL A 191 -7.37 24.91 -4.58
CA VAL A 191 -8.57 25.01 -3.74
C VAL A 191 -9.82 25.29 -4.59
N GLN A 192 -9.73 26.20 -5.54
CA GLN A 192 -10.85 26.53 -6.42
C GLN A 192 -11.17 25.38 -7.39
N GLU A 193 -10.15 24.78 -8.02
CA GLU A 193 -10.33 23.65 -8.94
C GLU A 193 -10.97 22.44 -8.24
N PHE A 194 -10.56 22.14 -7.00
CA PHE A 194 -11.18 21.10 -6.19
C PHE A 194 -12.67 21.35 -6.00
N ARG A 195 -13.05 22.59 -5.62
CA ARG A 195 -14.45 22.96 -5.42
C ARG A 195 -15.27 22.85 -6.69
N ASP A 196 -14.72 23.21 -7.83
CA ASP A 196 -15.44 23.18 -9.10
C ASP A 196 -15.67 21.74 -9.58
N ASN A 197 -14.77 20.81 -9.26
CA ASN A 197 -14.78 19.46 -9.83
C ASN A 197 -15.32 18.34 -8.91
N ILE A 198 -15.31 18.51 -7.58
CA ILE A 198 -15.72 17.44 -6.64
C ILE A 198 -17.22 17.09 -6.68
N GLY A 199 -18.05 17.86 -7.39
CA GLY A 199 -19.50 17.61 -7.49
C GLY A 199 -20.28 18.01 -6.23
N ILE A 200 -21.59 17.72 -6.19
CA ILE A 200 -22.51 18.18 -5.14
C ILE A 200 -23.25 17.05 -4.40
N ASN A 201 -23.03 15.81 -4.83
CA ASN A 201 -23.75 14.65 -4.30
C ASN A 201 -23.05 14.12 -3.06
N ASP A 202 -23.84 13.73 -2.05
CA ASP A 202 -23.39 12.95 -0.89
C ASP A 202 -22.18 13.49 -0.12
N LEU A 203 -21.97 14.81 -0.19
CA LEU A 203 -20.84 15.55 0.41
C LEU A 203 -20.68 15.31 1.92
N LYS A 204 -21.72 14.83 2.60
CA LYS A 204 -21.67 14.46 4.01
C LYS A 204 -20.73 13.30 4.31
N TYR A 205 -20.40 12.46 3.34
CA TYR A 205 -19.53 11.28 3.51
C TYR A 205 -18.05 11.55 3.25
N ALA A 206 -17.65 12.81 3.09
CA ALA A 206 -16.26 13.17 2.83
C ALA A 206 -15.79 14.38 3.64
N ALA A 207 -14.49 14.45 3.89
CA ALA A 207 -13.80 15.65 4.37
C ALA A 207 -12.49 15.82 3.61
N ALA A 208 -12.19 17.04 3.19
CA ALA A 208 -10.93 17.40 2.56
C ALA A 208 -10.02 18.18 3.51
N TYR A 209 -8.71 18.01 3.38
CA TYR A 209 -7.70 18.66 4.20
C TYR A 209 -6.61 19.31 3.34
N THR A 210 -6.17 20.49 3.76
CA THR A 210 -5.12 21.29 3.12
C THR A 210 -4.46 22.17 4.19
N PRO A 211 -3.19 22.55 4.09
CA PRO A 211 -2.26 22.26 3.02
C PRO A 211 -1.49 20.96 3.21
N HIS A 212 -0.69 20.56 2.21
CA HIS A 212 0.22 19.42 2.32
C HIS A 212 1.26 19.63 3.43
N LEU A 213 1.74 18.52 3.97
CA LEU A 213 2.63 18.47 5.11
C LEU A 213 4.08 18.42 4.63
N ILE A 214 4.93 19.33 5.11
CA ILE A 214 6.37 19.21 4.97
C ILE A 214 6.85 18.27 6.08
N SER A 215 7.27 17.08 5.69
CA SER A 215 7.59 15.97 6.56
C SER A 215 9.08 15.92 6.90
N SER A 216 9.39 15.52 8.14
CA SER A 216 10.74 15.18 8.59
C SER A 216 11.03 13.67 8.49
N LEU A 217 10.16 12.91 7.82
CA LEU A 217 10.43 11.50 7.58
C LEU A 217 11.69 11.38 6.71
N GLY A 218 12.67 10.62 7.22
CA GLY A 218 13.93 10.41 6.49
C GLY A 218 13.66 9.80 5.12
N ILE A 219 14.42 10.29 4.14
CA ILE A 219 14.44 9.80 2.77
C ILE A 219 15.59 8.80 2.63
N THR A 220 15.35 7.68 1.96
CA THR A 220 16.43 6.77 1.56
C THR A 220 16.97 7.21 0.21
N LEU A 221 18.27 7.50 0.16
CA LEU A 221 19.00 7.86 -1.05
C LEU A 221 20.36 7.17 -1.01
N ASN A 222 20.77 6.59 -2.12
CA ASN A 222 22.07 5.96 -2.31
C ASN A 222 22.80 6.65 -3.47
N TYR A 223 24.04 6.24 -3.71
CA TYR A 223 24.86 6.79 -4.79
C TYR A 223 24.19 6.62 -6.15
N ARG A 224 23.54 5.48 -6.40
CA ARG A 224 22.79 5.23 -7.66
C ARG A 224 21.77 6.33 -7.98
N ASP A 225 21.17 6.92 -6.95
CA ASP A 225 20.12 7.93 -7.10
C ASP A 225 20.69 9.28 -7.52
N ILE A 226 21.94 9.58 -7.16
CA ILE A 226 22.61 10.85 -7.49
C ILE A 226 23.72 10.70 -8.55
N ARG A 227 24.01 9.46 -8.97
CA ARG A 227 24.92 9.15 -10.08
C ARG A 227 24.51 9.97 -11.30
N ASP A 228 25.49 10.62 -11.92
CA ASP A 228 25.33 11.49 -13.10
C ASP A 228 24.33 12.65 -12.94
N ARG A 229 24.11 13.11 -11.70
CA ARG A 229 23.17 14.20 -11.39
C ARG A 229 23.77 15.32 -10.54
N VAL A 230 25.09 15.35 -10.36
CA VAL A 230 25.77 16.38 -9.57
C VAL A 230 26.28 17.49 -10.48
N PHE A 231 25.85 18.73 -10.24
CA PHE A 231 26.14 19.89 -11.09
C PHE A 231 26.86 21.00 -10.33
N ARG A 232 27.85 21.63 -10.98
CA ARG A 232 28.48 22.88 -10.51
C ARG A 232 28.31 23.95 -11.57
N GLY A 233 27.60 25.03 -11.24
CA GLY A 233 27.30 26.11 -12.21
C GLY A 233 26.54 25.61 -13.45
N GLY A 234 25.69 24.59 -13.30
CA GLY A 234 24.94 23.96 -14.39
C GLY A 234 25.73 22.98 -15.26
N ILE A 235 27.00 22.70 -14.93
CA ILE A 235 27.84 21.72 -15.62
C ILE A 235 27.89 20.44 -14.79
N LEU A 236 27.64 19.29 -15.41
CA LEU A 236 27.74 17.99 -14.77
C LEU A 236 29.18 17.76 -14.26
N VAL A 237 29.32 17.29 -13.03
CA VAL A 237 30.59 17.00 -12.38
C VAL A 237 30.61 15.54 -11.98
N ASP A 238 31.63 14.83 -12.43
CA ASP A 238 31.91 13.45 -11.99
C ASP A 238 32.41 13.46 -10.54
N LEU A 239 31.78 12.65 -9.69
CA LEU A 239 32.14 12.50 -8.28
C LEU A 239 33.60 12.08 -8.10
N ALA A 240 34.17 11.32 -9.04
CA ALA A 240 35.58 10.91 -9.02
C ALA A 240 36.53 12.13 -8.96
N THR A 241 36.11 13.26 -9.52
CA THR A 241 36.88 14.52 -9.56
C THR A 241 36.74 15.35 -8.29
N LEU A 242 35.86 14.95 -7.36
CA LEU A 242 35.59 15.66 -6.10
C LEU A 242 36.41 15.13 -4.92
N THR A 243 37.36 14.23 -5.16
CA THR A 243 38.23 13.62 -4.16
C THR A 243 39.63 13.37 -4.72
N ASP A 244 40.65 13.60 -3.90
CA ASP A 244 42.05 13.24 -4.20
C ASP A 244 42.41 11.83 -3.68
N SER A 245 41.49 11.16 -2.96
CA SER A 245 41.72 9.81 -2.43
C SER A 245 41.64 8.78 -3.54
N THR A 246 42.77 8.13 -3.84
CA THR A 246 42.84 7.02 -4.80
C THR A 246 41.92 5.88 -4.40
N ASP A 247 41.82 5.58 -3.10
CA ASP A 247 40.97 4.53 -2.58
C ASP A 247 39.50 4.85 -2.84
N ALA A 248 39.08 6.11 -2.62
CA ALA A 248 37.72 6.55 -2.91
C ALA A 248 37.39 6.49 -4.41
N GLN A 249 38.35 6.83 -5.27
CA GLN A 249 38.19 6.72 -6.73
C GLN A 249 38.04 5.26 -7.17
N THR A 250 38.84 4.34 -6.63
CA THR A 250 38.71 2.90 -6.92
C THR A 250 37.37 2.34 -6.43
N ILE A 251 36.95 2.70 -5.21
CA ILE A 251 35.64 2.29 -4.68
C ILE A 251 34.51 2.80 -5.58
N LEU A 252 34.59 4.04 -6.06
CA LEU A 252 33.59 4.62 -6.95
C LEU A 252 33.52 3.87 -8.29
N THR A 253 34.67 3.52 -8.89
CA THR A 253 34.72 2.69 -10.11
C THR A 253 34.07 1.32 -9.86
N ASN A 254 34.46 0.63 -8.79
CA ASN A 254 33.90 -0.68 -8.47
C ASN A 254 32.38 -0.62 -8.21
N LEU A 255 31.90 0.43 -7.55
CA LEU A 255 30.48 0.65 -7.32
C LEU A 255 29.72 0.96 -8.61
N ASN A 256 30.27 1.76 -9.52
CA ASN A 256 29.66 1.98 -10.83
C ASN A 256 29.50 0.65 -11.60
N ASN A 257 30.55 -0.18 -11.62
CA ASN A 257 30.50 -1.50 -12.25
C ASN A 257 29.44 -2.40 -11.57
N ALA A 258 29.39 -2.40 -10.23
CA ALA A 258 28.40 -3.18 -9.49
C ALA A 258 26.96 -2.74 -9.80
N ILE A 259 26.70 -1.43 -9.92
CA ILE A 259 25.39 -0.88 -10.29
C ILE A 259 25.02 -1.31 -11.71
N ASP A 260 25.94 -1.14 -12.67
CA ASP A 260 25.69 -1.46 -14.09
C ASP A 260 25.41 -2.96 -14.28
N ASP A 261 26.19 -3.82 -13.61
CA ASP A 261 25.97 -5.26 -13.61
C ASP A 261 24.65 -5.66 -12.95
N ASN A 262 24.32 -5.05 -11.81
CA ASN A 262 23.08 -5.35 -11.09
C ASN A 262 21.85 -4.97 -11.93
N ASP A 263 21.87 -3.80 -12.59
CA ASP A 263 20.80 -3.36 -13.50
C ASP A 263 20.69 -4.29 -14.73
N ARG A 264 21.83 -4.71 -15.29
CA ARG A 264 21.85 -5.67 -16.40
C ARG A 264 21.25 -7.03 -15.99
N ILE A 265 21.69 -7.58 -14.87
CA ILE A 265 21.18 -8.85 -14.31
C ILE A 265 19.68 -8.72 -14.07
N ALA A 266 19.20 -7.62 -13.48
CA ALA A 266 17.78 -7.40 -13.24
C ALA A 266 16.96 -7.39 -14.55
N GLY A 267 17.49 -6.76 -15.60
CA GLY A 267 16.88 -6.77 -16.94
C GLY A 267 16.81 -8.16 -17.57
N GLU A 268 17.89 -8.92 -17.48
CA GLU A 268 17.97 -10.29 -18.02
C GLU A 268 17.09 -11.27 -17.23
N VAL A 269 17.06 -11.18 -15.89
CA VAL A 269 16.14 -11.93 -15.01
C VAL A 269 14.69 -11.66 -15.40
N SER A 270 14.33 -10.39 -15.65
CA SER A 270 12.98 -10.01 -16.07
C SER A 270 12.61 -10.60 -17.44
N SER A 271 13.59 -10.74 -18.33
CA SER A 271 13.38 -11.35 -19.65
C SER A 271 13.15 -12.87 -19.60
N LEU A 272 13.66 -13.54 -18.57
CA LEU A 272 13.45 -14.98 -18.33
C LEU A 272 12.06 -15.30 -17.78
N GLY A 273 11.40 -14.33 -17.12
CA GLY A 273 10.04 -14.47 -16.62
C GLY A 273 9.53 -13.17 -16.00
N ALA A 274 8.49 -12.58 -16.59
CA ALA A 274 7.96 -11.28 -16.17
C ALA A 274 7.44 -11.27 -14.72
N ASN A 275 6.94 -12.42 -14.24
CA ASN A 275 6.45 -12.60 -12.88
C ASN A 275 7.47 -13.34 -11.97
N GLY A 276 8.68 -13.53 -12.46
CA GLY A 276 9.73 -14.33 -11.81
C GLY A 276 10.09 -15.59 -12.60
N VAL A 277 11.36 -15.97 -12.53
CA VAL A 277 11.93 -17.10 -13.27
C VAL A 277 11.34 -18.44 -12.80
N ARG A 278 11.04 -18.56 -11.51
CA ARG A 278 10.44 -19.77 -10.92
C ARG A 278 8.98 -19.91 -11.31
N GLU A 279 8.26 -18.80 -11.37
CA GLU A 279 6.87 -18.72 -11.76
C GLU A 279 6.69 -19.10 -13.23
N GLU A 280 7.57 -18.62 -14.11
CA GLU A 280 7.59 -19.03 -15.52
C GLU A 280 7.83 -20.54 -15.64
N PHE A 281 8.78 -21.10 -14.91
CA PHE A 281 9.01 -22.55 -14.89
C PHE A 281 7.78 -23.34 -14.42
N LEU A 282 7.14 -22.92 -13.33
CA LEU A 282 5.94 -23.57 -12.81
C LEU A 282 4.76 -23.49 -13.79
N SER A 283 4.60 -22.37 -14.48
CA SER A 283 3.61 -22.18 -15.55
C SER A 283 3.81 -23.17 -16.71
N LEU A 284 5.06 -23.40 -17.11
CA LEU A 284 5.40 -24.41 -18.12
C LEU A 284 5.11 -25.84 -17.63
N VAL A 285 5.40 -26.14 -16.37
CA VAL A 285 5.09 -27.43 -15.74
C VAL A 285 3.57 -27.68 -15.70
N ASP A 286 2.78 -26.68 -15.34
CA ASP A 286 1.32 -26.80 -15.29
C ASP A 286 0.72 -26.93 -16.70
N THR A 287 1.27 -26.21 -17.67
CA THR A 287 0.92 -26.37 -19.10
C THR A 287 1.20 -27.80 -19.59
N PHE A 288 2.34 -28.38 -19.20
CA PHE A 288 2.67 -29.78 -19.50
C PHE A 288 1.74 -30.78 -18.80
N ARG A 289 1.40 -30.55 -17.52
CA ARG A 289 0.45 -31.40 -16.78
C ARG A 289 -0.95 -31.37 -17.39
N GLY A 290 -1.40 -30.20 -17.86
CA GLY A 290 -2.67 -30.05 -18.55
C GLY A 290 -2.67 -30.69 -19.93
N THR A 291 -1.56 -30.60 -20.68
CA THR A 291 -1.39 -31.23 -22.00
C THR A 291 0.01 -31.85 -22.12
N ASN A 292 0.09 -33.16 -21.86
CA ASN A 292 1.34 -33.92 -21.97
C ASN A 292 1.71 -34.12 -23.45
N SER A 293 2.59 -33.26 -23.97
CA SER A 293 3.10 -33.32 -25.34
C SER A 293 4.63 -33.20 -25.36
N PRO A 294 5.31 -33.73 -26.40
CA PRO A 294 6.75 -33.54 -26.57
C PRO A 294 7.14 -32.06 -26.60
N THR A 295 6.34 -31.20 -27.22
CA THR A 295 6.61 -29.75 -27.27
C THR A 295 6.59 -29.11 -25.89
N ASN A 296 5.53 -29.34 -25.11
CA ASN A 296 5.43 -28.75 -23.77
C ASN A 296 6.56 -29.24 -22.85
N TYR A 297 6.98 -30.50 -22.98
CA TYR A 297 8.10 -31.03 -22.20
C TYR A 297 9.45 -30.43 -22.63
N ARG A 298 9.68 -30.21 -23.93
CA ARG A 298 10.88 -29.52 -24.42
C ARG A 298 10.93 -28.06 -23.97
N ASN A 299 9.79 -27.37 -23.92
CA ASN A 299 9.73 -25.99 -23.43
C ASN A 299 10.23 -25.88 -21.98
N ILE A 300 9.97 -26.89 -21.13
CA ILE A 300 10.51 -26.94 -19.75
C ILE A 300 12.04 -27.04 -19.79
N LEU A 301 12.60 -27.95 -20.59
CA LEU A 301 14.07 -28.08 -20.74
C LEU A 301 14.70 -26.81 -21.31
N ASP A 302 14.10 -26.24 -22.36
CA ASP A 302 14.57 -25.02 -23.02
C ASP A 302 14.56 -23.83 -22.04
N ASN A 303 13.57 -23.74 -21.15
CA ASN A 303 13.54 -22.72 -20.10
C ASN A 303 14.73 -22.86 -19.13
N ILE A 304 15.06 -24.08 -18.69
CA ILE A 304 16.24 -24.30 -17.83
C ILE A 304 17.53 -23.92 -18.57
N TYR A 305 17.67 -24.28 -19.84
CA TYR A 305 18.86 -23.91 -20.63
C TYR A 305 18.96 -22.41 -20.89
N ASN A 306 17.85 -21.69 -21.04
CA ASN A 306 17.87 -20.22 -21.13
C ASN A 306 18.44 -19.58 -19.85
N ILE A 307 18.10 -20.10 -18.66
CA ILE A 307 18.70 -19.63 -17.40
C ILE A 307 20.22 -19.83 -17.42
N ILE A 308 20.67 -21.01 -17.85
CA ILE A 308 22.10 -21.32 -17.93
C ILE A 308 22.80 -20.45 -18.98
N LEU A 309 22.14 -20.19 -20.11
CA LEU A 309 22.66 -19.31 -21.16
C LEU A 309 22.81 -17.86 -20.68
N THR A 310 21.89 -17.38 -19.83
CA THR A 310 22.04 -16.08 -19.18
C THR A 310 23.29 -16.04 -18.31
N ILE A 311 23.53 -17.07 -17.48
CA ILE A 311 24.74 -17.17 -16.66
C ILE A 311 26.01 -17.26 -17.54
N ASP A 312 25.97 -18.01 -18.64
CA ASP A 312 27.06 -18.09 -19.62
C ASP A 312 27.41 -16.71 -20.21
N GLY A 313 26.40 -15.87 -20.42
CA GLY A 313 26.55 -14.50 -20.89
C GLY A 313 27.23 -13.54 -19.90
N TRP A 314 27.32 -13.91 -18.62
CA TRP A 314 27.93 -13.07 -17.57
C TRP A 314 29.45 -13.19 -17.48
N ILE A 315 30.02 -14.26 -18.05
CA ILE A 315 31.45 -14.54 -17.96
C ILE A 315 32.18 -14.06 -19.22
N PRO A 316 33.44 -13.59 -19.08
CA PRO A 316 34.31 -13.26 -20.20
C PRO A 316 34.45 -14.41 -21.21
N ALA A 317 33.89 -14.27 -22.41
CA ALA A 317 34.10 -15.17 -23.53
C ALA A 317 34.17 -14.41 -24.86
N VAL A 318 34.78 -15.02 -25.88
CA VAL A 318 34.98 -14.39 -27.20
C VAL A 318 33.62 -14.05 -27.82
N GLY A 319 33.25 -12.76 -27.82
CA GLY A 319 32.00 -12.27 -28.41
C GLY A 319 30.87 -11.99 -27.41
N ASN A 320 31.07 -12.21 -26.10
CA ASN A 320 30.13 -11.82 -25.06
C ASN A 320 30.38 -10.38 -24.60
N THR A 321 29.33 -9.71 -24.13
CA THR A 321 29.49 -8.50 -23.30
C THR A 321 29.62 -9.00 -21.87
N GLU A 322 30.79 -8.88 -21.26
CA GLU A 322 31.04 -9.38 -19.90
C GLU A 322 30.38 -8.50 -18.84
N LEU A 323 30.18 -9.03 -17.63
CA LEU A 323 29.97 -8.20 -16.44
C LEU A 323 31.28 -7.46 -16.11
N ASP A 324 31.19 -6.32 -15.43
CA ASP A 324 32.33 -5.44 -15.16
C ASP A 324 32.89 -5.57 -13.73
N ASN A 325 32.12 -6.16 -12.79
CA ASN A 325 32.52 -6.36 -11.40
C ASN A 325 33.33 -7.67 -11.24
N ALA A 326 34.63 -7.52 -11.00
CA ALA A 326 35.56 -8.66 -10.93
C ALA A 326 35.27 -9.66 -9.79
N ASP A 327 34.76 -9.21 -8.65
CA ASP A 327 34.43 -10.07 -7.51
C ASP A 327 33.19 -10.91 -7.81
N LEU A 328 32.16 -10.30 -8.43
CA LEU A 328 30.98 -11.00 -8.92
C LEU A 328 31.34 -12.03 -10.00
N ILE A 329 32.19 -11.68 -10.97
CA ILE A 329 32.68 -12.63 -11.99
C ILE A 329 33.38 -13.81 -11.30
N THR A 330 34.20 -13.54 -10.28
CA THR A 330 34.89 -14.58 -9.52
C THR A 330 33.90 -15.52 -8.83
N ASP A 331 32.84 -14.99 -8.21
CA ASP A 331 31.79 -15.80 -7.59
C ASP A 331 31.05 -16.67 -8.62
N ILE A 332 30.72 -16.12 -9.79
CA ILE A 332 30.07 -16.87 -10.86
C ILE A 332 31.00 -18.00 -11.33
N THR A 333 32.27 -17.71 -11.62
CA THR A 333 33.27 -18.70 -12.04
C THR A 333 33.43 -19.82 -11.00
N ASN A 334 33.51 -19.47 -9.71
CA ASN A 334 33.60 -20.46 -8.63
C ASN A 334 32.34 -21.33 -8.55
N LEU A 335 31.16 -20.73 -8.68
CA LEU A 335 29.90 -21.45 -8.61
C LEU A 335 29.75 -22.44 -9.78
N ILE A 336 30.14 -22.03 -10.99
CA ILE A 336 30.20 -22.91 -12.16
C ILE A 336 31.20 -24.05 -11.94
N GLY A 337 32.39 -23.75 -11.42
CA GLY A 337 33.42 -24.75 -11.13
C GLY A 337 33.01 -25.81 -10.10
N ASP A 338 32.04 -25.51 -9.22
CA ASP A 338 31.59 -26.39 -8.14
C ASP A 338 30.14 -26.92 -8.34
N SER A 339 29.18 -26.32 -7.65
CA SER A 339 27.83 -26.89 -7.51
C SER A 339 26.98 -26.69 -8.77
N LEU A 340 27.09 -25.54 -9.43
CA LEU A 340 26.29 -25.25 -10.62
C LEU A 340 26.74 -26.11 -11.80
N GLY A 341 28.04 -26.24 -12.06
CA GLY A 341 28.57 -27.13 -13.10
C GLY A 341 28.16 -28.59 -12.88
N THR A 342 28.12 -29.05 -11.62
CA THR A 342 27.61 -30.38 -11.28
C THR A 342 26.12 -30.55 -11.63
N SER A 343 25.27 -29.59 -11.23
CA SER A 343 23.84 -29.62 -11.55
C SER A 343 23.57 -29.54 -13.05
N VAL A 344 24.32 -28.71 -13.79
CA VAL A 344 24.25 -28.61 -15.25
C VAL A 344 24.68 -29.90 -15.93
N THR A 345 25.76 -30.54 -15.46
CA THR A 345 26.19 -31.85 -15.98
C THR A 345 25.11 -32.91 -15.79
N ASN A 346 24.42 -32.91 -14.65
CA ASN A 346 23.29 -33.80 -14.39
C ASN A 346 22.07 -33.49 -15.27
N LEU A 347 21.80 -32.22 -15.59
CA LEU A 347 20.76 -31.83 -16.54
C LEU A 347 21.08 -32.34 -17.96
N VAL A 348 22.32 -32.18 -18.42
CA VAL A 348 22.77 -32.71 -19.71
C VAL A 348 22.65 -34.24 -19.76
N ALA A 349 22.96 -34.94 -18.65
CA ALA A 349 22.70 -36.38 -18.49
C ALA A 349 21.25 -36.76 -18.75
N PHE A 350 20.35 -35.99 -18.12
CA PHE A 350 18.92 -36.20 -18.14
C PHE A 350 18.34 -35.93 -19.54
N ASP A 351 18.79 -34.86 -20.20
CA ASP A 351 18.38 -34.49 -21.56
C ASP A 351 18.83 -35.54 -22.60
N LYS A 352 20.06 -36.07 -22.49
CA LYS A 352 20.52 -37.22 -23.32
C LYS A 352 19.75 -38.50 -23.01
N GLY A 353 19.39 -38.70 -21.75
CA GLY A 353 18.49 -39.77 -21.31
C GLY A 353 17.12 -39.67 -21.98
N ALA A 354 16.56 -38.46 -22.04
CA ALA A 354 15.30 -38.16 -22.73
C ALA A 354 15.40 -38.49 -24.22
N ASP A 355 16.49 -38.10 -24.89
CA ASP A 355 16.71 -38.38 -26.32
C ASP A 355 16.81 -39.88 -26.62
N THR A 356 17.38 -40.63 -25.69
CA THR A 356 17.46 -42.09 -25.81
C THR A 356 16.10 -42.77 -25.55
N ALA A 357 15.33 -42.26 -24.59
CA ALA A 357 14.15 -42.94 -24.04
C ALA A 357 12.81 -42.50 -24.64
N LEU A 358 12.75 -41.37 -25.36
CA LEU A 358 11.52 -40.75 -25.85
C LEU A 358 11.59 -40.44 -27.35
N SER A 359 10.43 -40.43 -28.02
CA SER A 359 10.29 -39.85 -29.36
C SER A 359 9.96 -38.36 -29.27
N GLY A 360 10.57 -37.54 -30.15
CA GLY A 360 10.25 -36.11 -30.26
C GLY A 360 11.43 -35.12 -30.23
N ALA A 361 12.62 -35.52 -30.66
CA ALA A 361 13.83 -34.67 -30.79
C ALA A 361 14.22 -33.96 -29.48
N TYR A 362 14.91 -34.69 -28.59
CA TYR A 362 15.50 -34.13 -27.37
C TYR A 362 16.97 -33.82 -27.66
N ASN A 363 17.87 -33.87 -26.67
CA ASN A 363 19.24 -33.35 -26.81
C ASN A 363 19.22 -31.82 -27.01
N ARG A 364 18.43 -31.15 -26.16
CA ARG A 364 18.13 -29.71 -26.24
C ARG A 364 19.35 -28.84 -26.04
N PHE A 365 20.31 -29.22 -25.19
CA PHE A 365 21.53 -28.42 -25.00
C PHE A 365 22.27 -28.16 -26.31
N ALA A 366 22.25 -29.09 -27.27
CA ALA A 366 22.90 -28.93 -28.58
C ALA A 366 22.21 -27.92 -29.50
N THR A 367 21.05 -27.40 -29.11
CA THR A 367 20.36 -26.29 -29.79
C THR A 367 20.78 -24.91 -29.28
N PHE A 368 21.56 -24.87 -28.20
CA PHE A 368 22.12 -23.67 -27.61
C PHE A 368 23.61 -23.57 -27.93
N THR A 369 24.19 -22.39 -27.73
CA THR A 369 25.63 -22.15 -27.88
C THR A 369 26.13 -21.52 -26.59
N PHE A 370 26.99 -22.25 -25.88
CA PHE A 370 27.61 -21.82 -24.63
C PHE A 370 29.08 -21.50 -24.92
N ASN A 371 29.53 -20.33 -24.48
CA ASN A 371 30.84 -19.79 -24.85
C ASN A 371 31.84 -19.78 -23.68
N ALA A 372 31.38 -19.86 -22.43
CA ALA A 372 32.25 -19.80 -21.26
C ALA A 372 33.05 -21.11 -21.11
N ALA A 373 34.37 -20.97 -20.93
CA ALA A 373 35.28 -22.11 -20.79
C ALA A 373 35.16 -22.78 -19.41
N GLU A 374 34.58 -22.08 -18.44
CA GLU A 374 34.33 -22.46 -17.06
C GLU A 374 33.38 -23.65 -16.97
N TRP A 375 32.48 -23.81 -17.94
CA TRP A 375 31.65 -25.01 -18.08
C TRP A 375 32.46 -26.28 -18.39
N GLY A 376 33.74 -26.14 -18.69
CA GLY A 376 34.61 -27.20 -19.17
C GLY A 376 33.97 -27.84 -20.41
N ASP A 377 33.79 -29.15 -20.34
CA ASP A 377 33.25 -29.91 -21.45
C ASP A 377 31.77 -30.33 -21.21
N ALA A 378 31.07 -29.71 -20.26
CA ALA A 378 29.67 -30.05 -19.92
C ALA A 378 28.72 -29.96 -21.13
N PHE A 379 29.03 -29.06 -22.08
CA PHE A 379 28.25 -28.80 -23.28
C PHE A 379 28.92 -29.26 -24.58
N ASP A 380 29.98 -30.08 -24.53
CA ASP A 380 30.61 -30.59 -25.75
C ASP A 380 29.57 -31.37 -26.60
N PRO A 381 29.30 -30.96 -27.85
CA PRO A 381 28.29 -31.59 -28.69
C PRO A 381 28.74 -32.95 -29.26
N VAL A 382 30.05 -33.25 -29.18
CA VAL A 382 30.69 -34.45 -29.74
C VAL A 382 31.07 -35.44 -28.62
N ASN A 383 31.78 -35.01 -27.56
CA ASN A 383 32.27 -35.90 -26.50
C ASN A 383 32.30 -35.25 -25.09
N PRO A 384 31.15 -34.94 -24.47
CA PRO A 384 31.13 -34.40 -23.11
C PRO A 384 31.66 -35.46 -22.11
N PRO A 385 32.72 -35.18 -21.31
CA PRO A 385 33.42 -36.11 -20.40
C PRO A 385 32.57 -36.71 -19.30
N GLY A 386 31.41 -36.13 -19.03
CA GLY A 386 30.35 -36.73 -18.22
C GLY A 386 29.01 -36.25 -18.78
N PRO A 387 27.96 -37.08 -18.90
CA PRO A 387 27.83 -38.46 -18.43
C PRO A 387 27.13 -39.40 -19.44
N ALA A 388 26.98 -40.67 -19.07
CA ALA A 388 26.10 -41.60 -19.77
C ALA A 388 24.64 -41.09 -19.74
N PRO A 389 23.81 -41.38 -20.77
CA PRO A 389 22.39 -41.05 -20.74
C PRO A 389 21.72 -41.57 -19.46
N ASN A 390 21.14 -40.67 -18.64
CA ASN A 390 20.40 -41.09 -17.45
C ASN A 390 18.98 -41.50 -17.86
N ILE A 391 18.81 -42.78 -18.22
CA ILE A 391 17.52 -43.34 -18.65
C ILE A 391 16.64 -43.78 -17.47
N THR A 392 17.19 -43.87 -16.26
CA THR A 392 16.52 -44.32 -15.03
C THR A 392 15.19 -43.62 -14.74
N PRO A 393 15.03 -42.31 -14.97
CA PRO A 393 13.79 -41.59 -14.64
C PRO A 393 12.67 -41.88 -15.65
N PHE A 394 13.04 -42.27 -16.88
CA PHE A 394 12.13 -42.48 -18.00
C PHE A 394 11.53 -43.90 -18.00
N THR A 395 10.80 -44.23 -16.93
CA THR A 395 10.09 -45.51 -16.81
C THR A 395 8.66 -45.40 -17.33
N GLY A 396 8.14 -46.46 -17.98
CA GLY A 396 6.76 -46.47 -18.49
C GLY A 396 6.61 -47.21 -19.82
N ALA A 397 5.38 -47.62 -20.13
CA ALA A 397 5.05 -48.40 -21.32
C ALA A 397 5.06 -47.56 -22.61
N ASN A 398 4.84 -46.24 -22.49
CA ASN A 398 4.79 -45.29 -23.60
C ASN A 398 5.42 -43.95 -23.20
N ASP A 399 5.67 -43.09 -24.19
CA ASP A 399 6.35 -41.80 -23.98
C ASP A 399 5.60 -40.84 -23.06
N ASN A 400 4.26 -40.91 -23.02
CA ASN A 400 3.47 -40.07 -22.11
C ASN A 400 3.76 -40.44 -20.64
N GLU A 401 3.76 -41.73 -20.32
CA GLU A 401 4.10 -42.23 -18.98
C GLU A 401 5.54 -41.90 -18.60
N ARG A 402 6.49 -42.10 -19.54
CA ARG A 402 7.90 -41.81 -19.30
C ARG A 402 8.16 -40.34 -18.99
N ARG A 403 7.54 -39.40 -19.70
CA ARG A 403 7.65 -37.96 -19.39
C ARG A 403 7.06 -37.61 -18.01
N LEU A 404 5.91 -38.17 -17.66
CA LEU A 404 5.28 -37.92 -16.37
C LEU A 404 6.11 -38.46 -15.21
N ASN A 405 6.70 -39.64 -15.36
CA ASN A 405 7.54 -40.25 -14.32
C ASN A 405 8.90 -39.56 -14.16
N ALA A 406 9.44 -38.97 -15.23
CA ALA A 406 10.69 -38.23 -15.21
C ALA A 406 10.55 -36.77 -14.71
N LEU A 407 9.33 -36.20 -14.74
CA LEU A 407 9.07 -34.81 -14.36
C LEU A 407 9.56 -34.43 -12.94
N PRO A 408 9.40 -35.26 -11.89
CA PRO A 408 9.89 -34.90 -10.55
C PRO A 408 11.41 -34.70 -10.49
N GLU A 409 12.17 -35.47 -11.27
CA GLU A 409 13.63 -35.32 -11.33
C GLU A 409 14.03 -34.06 -12.10
N LEU A 410 13.32 -33.75 -13.19
CA LEU A 410 13.50 -32.49 -13.92
C LEU A 410 13.22 -31.27 -13.03
N ILE A 411 12.16 -31.32 -12.21
CA ILE A 411 11.85 -30.27 -11.23
C ILE A 411 12.99 -30.13 -10.20
N ASN A 412 13.53 -31.24 -9.69
CA ASN A 412 14.66 -31.18 -8.75
C ASN A 412 15.91 -30.55 -9.39
N LEU A 413 16.23 -30.91 -10.63
CA LEU A 413 17.34 -30.32 -11.38
C LEU A 413 17.14 -28.81 -11.57
N PHE A 414 15.92 -28.39 -11.92
CA PHE A 414 15.58 -26.97 -11.98
C PHE A 414 15.81 -26.27 -10.63
N GLU A 415 15.30 -26.80 -9.51
CA GLU A 415 15.43 -26.14 -8.20
C GLU A 415 16.90 -25.99 -7.77
N GLN A 416 17.78 -26.93 -8.13
CA GLN A 416 19.22 -26.82 -7.88
C GLN A 416 19.86 -25.68 -8.68
N ILE A 417 19.55 -25.60 -9.98
CA ILE A 417 20.06 -24.55 -10.88
C ILE A 417 19.48 -23.19 -10.48
N TYR A 418 18.18 -23.13 -10.18
CA TYR A 418 17.50 -21.93 -9.75
C TYR A 418 18.06 -21.39 -8.43
N THR A 419 18.39 -22.26 -7.47
CA THR A 419 19.01 -21.83 -6.20
C THR A 419 20.37 -21.17 -6.45
N ALA A 420 21.19 -21.74 -7.35
CA ALA A 420 22.46 -21.15 -7.75
C ALA A 420 22.25 -19.81 -8.46
N PHE A 421 21.36 -19.76 -9.45
CA PHE A 421 20.99 -18.53 -10.16
C PHE A 421 20.53 -17.42 -9.20
N ALA A 422 19.61 -17.73 -8.29
CA ALA A 422 19.09 -16.80 -7.29
C ALA A 422 20.17 -16.31 -6.31
N SER A 423 21.18 -17.14 -6.01
CA SER A 423 22.32 -16.71 -5.19
C SER A 423 23.22 -15.70 -5.91
N LEU A 424 23.41 -15.86 -7.23
CA LEU A 424 24.18 -14.92 -8.06
C LEU A 424 23.46 -13.59 -8.22
N THR A 425 22.15 -13.60 -8.44
CA THR A 425 21.34 -12.38 -8.52
C THR A 425 21.27 -11.65 -7.18
N ALA A 426 21.31 -12.37 -6.05
CA ALA A 426 21.43 -11.74 -4.74
C ALA A 426 22.84 -11.16 -4.51
N ALA A 427 23.89 -11.84 -4.99
CA ALA A 427 25.27 -11.38 -4.86
C ALA A 427 25.51 -10.04 -5.58
N SER A 428 24.93 -9.83 -6.78
CA SER A 428 25.06 -8.54 -7.49
C SER A 428 24.54 -7.36 -6.66
N GLY A 429 23.38 -7.51 -6.01
CA GLY A 429 22.84 -6.50 -5.11
C GLY A 429 23.69 -6.30 -3.85
N ASN A 430 24.33 -7.34 -3.33
CA ASN A 430 25.24 -7.23 -2.19
C ASN A 430 26.48 -6.40 -2.53
N TYR A 431 27.10 -6.63 -3.69
CA TYR A 431 28.26 -5.84 -4.12
C TYR A 431 27.92 -4.36 -4.32
N GLU A 432 26.72 -4.05 -4.80
CA GLU A 432 26.23 -2.67 -4.85
C GLU A 432 26.13 -2.06 -3.44
N ASN A 433 25.51 -2.78 -2.48
CA ASN A 433 25.35 -2.31 -1.10
C ASN A 433 26.69 -2.14 -0.37
N GLU A 434 27.62 -3.08 -0.54
CA GLU A 434 28.97 -3.01 0.05
C GLU A 434 29.77 -1.84 -0.54
N GLY A 435 29.68 -1.64 -1.86
CA GLY A 435 30.30 -0.49 -2.53
C GLY A 435 29.72 0.84 -2.06
N GLU A 436 28.40 0.93 -1.87
CA GLU A 436 27.70 2.10 -1.31
C GLU A 436 28.20 2.41 0.11
N GLU A 437 28.29 1.40 0.99
CA GLU A 437 28.79 1.58 2.36
C GLU A 437 30.27 2.01 2.37
N ALA A 438 31.10 1.38 1.52
CA ALA A 438 32.51 1.74 1.38
C ALA A 438 32.67 3.18 0.86
N LEU A 439 31.86 3.59 -0.11
CA LEU A 439 31.87 4.95 -0.66
C LEU A 439 31.43 5.96 0.41
N PHE A 440 30.36 5.67 1.16
CA PHE A 440 29.88 6.52 2.25
C PHE A 440 30.97 6.73 3.32
N ASN A 441 31.71 5.69 3.67
CA ASN A 441 32.74 5.77 4.70
C ASN A 441 34.01 6.50 4.24
N THR A 442 34.34 6.44 2.94
CA THR A 442 35.62 6.90 2.40
C THR A 442 35.53 8.26 1.68
N HIS A 443 34.44 8.52 0.96
CA HIS A 443 34.29 9.71 0.12
C HIS A 443 33.61 10.85 0.89
N VAL A 444 34.40 11.81 1.38
CA VAL A 444 33.91 12.88 2.28
C VAL A 444 32.83 13.76 1.64
N VAL A 445 33.02 14.20 0.39
CA VAL A 445 32.03 15.03 -0.32
C VAL A 445 30.73 14.27 -0.53
N TYR A 446 30.78 13.06 -1.11
CA TYR A 446 29.62 12.17 -1.23
C TYR A 446 28.89 12.00 0.10
N ARG A 447 29.59 11.64 1.18
CA ARG A 447 29.00 11.48 2.51
C ARG A 447 28.28 12.76 2.97
N SER A 448 28.88 13.93 2.75
CA SER A 448 28.26 15.21 3.09
C SER A 448 27.01 15.47 2.26
N LEU A 449 27.07 15.26 0.95
CA LEU A 449 25.94 15.46 0.04
C LEU A 449 24.78 14.53 0.39
N ILE A 450 25.03 13.22 0.50
CA ILE A 450 23.98 12.25 0.76
C ILE A 450 23.38 12.44 2.16
N THR A 451 24.18 12.83 3.17
CA THR A 451 23.65 13.14 4.51
C THR A 451 22.71 14.34 4.48
N GLU A 452 23.07 15.40 3.77
CA GLU A 452 22.22 16.60 3.65
C GLU A 452 20.96 16.31 2.82
N LEU A 453 21.10 15.58 1.70
CA LEU A 453 19.96 15.18 0.87
C LEU A 453 19.00 14.25 1.62
N ARG A 454 19.49 13.31 2.44
CA ARG A 454 18.65 12.44 3.29
C ARG A 454 17.90 13.23 4.38
N ASN A 455 18.42 14.41 4.76
CA ASN A 455 17.76 15.35 5.67
C ASN A 455 16.83 16.34 4.95
N SER A 456 16.76 16.31 3.62
CA SER A 456 15.83 17.16 2.87
C SER A 456 14.37 16.80 3.21
N THR A 457 13.50 17.79 3.11
CA THR A 457 12.11 17.63 3.55
C THR A 457 11.24 17.18 2.39
N THR A 458 10.35 16.21 2.62
CA THR A 458 9.38 15.76 1.60
C THR A 458 8.01 16.38 1.85
N VAL A 459 7.34 16.81 0.78
CA VAL A 459 5.94 17.26 0.83
C VAL A 459 5.03 16.04 0.69
N LEU A 460 4.11 15.85 1.65
CA LEU A 460 3.20 14.72 1.71
C LEU A 460 1.74 15.18 1.80
N PRO A 461 0.80 14.45 1.17
CA PRO A 461 -0.61 14.69 1.40
C PRO A 461 -1.03 14.45 2.86
N PRO A 462 -1.98 15.24 3.39
CA PRO A 462 -2.37 15.15 4.79
C PRO A 462 -3.24 13.93 5.14
N SER A 463 -3.91 13.27 4.19
CA SER A 463 -4.87 12.20 4.47
C SER A 463 -4.33 11.08 5.36
N GLY A 464 -3.11 10.62 5.14
CA GLY A 464 -2.46 9.58 5.95
C GLY A 464 -2.30 9.99 7.42
N ALA A 465 -1.81 11.20 7.67
CA ALA A 465 -1.73 11.75 9.02
C ALA A 465 -3.11 11.94 9.65
N MET A 466 -4.08 12.43 8.86
CA MET A 466 -5.43 12.72 9.32
C MET A 466 -6.19 11.47 9.76
N VAL A 467 -6.11 10.36 9.03
CA VAL A 467 -6.77 9.11 9.46
C VAL A 467 -6.10 8.52 10.71
N GLY A 468 -4.81 8.80 10.93
CA GLY A 468 -4.11 8.49 12.20
C GLY A 468 -4.66 9.32 13.35
N ILE A 469 -4.83 10.63 13.14
CA ILE A 469 -5.44 11.55 14.12
C ILE A 469 -6.90 11.15 14.42
N TYR A 470 -7.66 10.69 13.41
CA TYR A 470 -9.01 10.16 13.62
C TYR A 470 -8.98 8.94 14.54
N ALA A 471 -8.14 7.94 14.22
CA ALA A 471 -7.99 6.75 15.05
C ALA A 471 -7.59 7.08 16.49
N LYS A 472 -6.61 7.97 16.66
CA LYS A 472 -6.19 8.44 17.98
C LYS A 472 -7.31 9.14 18.74
N THR A 473 -7.99 10.08 18.09
CA THR A 473 -9.08 10.85 18.72
C THR A 473 -10.22 9.95 19.14
N ASP A 474 -10.60 9.01 18.28
CA ASP A 474 -11.66 8.04 18.56
C ASP A 474 -11.31 7.15 19.76
N ASN A 475 -10.08 6.63 19.82
CA ASN A 475 -9.62 5.81 20.93
C ASN A 475 -9.54 6.57 22.26
N ASP A 476 -9.08 7.83 22.21
CA ASP A 476 -8.87 8.63 23.42
C ASP A 476 -10.16 9.29 23.94
N ARG A 477 -11.09 9.65 23.05
CA ARG A 477 -12.20 10.56 23.34
C ARG A 477 -13.54 10.16 22.73
N GLY A 478 -13.58 9.10 21.92
CA GLY A 478 -14.77 8.64 21.20
C GLY A 478 -14.99 9.39 19.86
N VAL A 479 -15.66 8.72 18.92
CA VAL A 479 -15.89 9.19 17.53
C VAL A 479 -16.69 10.50 17.44
N PHE A 480 -17.44 10.85 18.49
CA PHE A 480 -18.20 12.09 18.61
C PHE A 480 -17.32 13.31 18.92
N LYS A 481 -16.03 13.12 19.26
CA LYS A 481 -15.09 14.22 19.46
C LYS A 481 -14.52 14.68 18.12
N ALA A 482 -14.58 15.98 17.85
CA ALA A 482 -13.96 16.55 16.66
C ALA A 482 -12.44 16.27 16.62
N PRO A 483 -11.90 15.71 15.51
CA PRO A 483 -10.47 15.46 15.30
C PRO A 483 -9.73 16.74 14.86
N ALA A 484 -9.96 17.83 15.59
CA ALA A 484 -9.37 19.15 15.37
C ALA A 484 -8.81 19.71 16.69
N ASN A 485 -7.93 20.71 16.58
CA ASN A 485 -7.04 21.18 17.65
C ASN A 485 -6.14 20.04 18.17
N VAL A 486 -5.62 19.24 17.24
CA VAL A 486 -4.68 18.14 17.48
C VAL A 486 -3.41 18.40 16.68
N SER A 487 -2.25 18.17 17.30
CA SER A 487 -0.94 18.33 16.65
C SER A 487 -0.68 17.24 15.63
N VAL A 488 -0.04 17.60 14.52
CA VAL A 488 0.37 16.65 13.47
C VAL A 488 1.81 16.20 13.73
N ASN A 489 2.00 14.95 14.15
CA ASN A 489 3.32 14.37 14.37
C ASN A 489 4.00 14.06 13.01
N GLY A 490 5.32 14.26 12.94
CA GLY A 490 6.12 14.04 11.73
C GLY A 490 6.09 15.19 10.72
N ALA A 491 5.26 16.21 10.94
CA ALA A 491 5.25 17.44 10.15
C ALA A 491 6.13 18.51 10.82
N ILE A 492 7.01 19.14 10.03
CA ILE A 492 7.88 20.25 10.44
C ILE A 492 7.51 21.57 9.75
N GLY A 493 6.68 21.50 8.71
CA GLY A 493 6.14 22.66 8.02
C GLY A 493 4.89 22.32 7.22
N LEU A 494 4.40 23.31 6.50
CA LEU A 494 3.26 23.23 5.60
C LEU A 494 3.67 23.79 4.25
N SER A 495 3.20 23.19 3.14
CA SER A 495 3.47 23.67 1.78
C SER A 495 2.95 25.10 1.56
N TYR A 496 1.90 25.48 2.28
CA TYR A 496 1.31 26.81 2.25
C TYR A 496 0.98 27.31 3.66
N ALA A 497 1.13 28.62 3.90
CA ALA A 497 0.81 29.22 5.19
C ALA A 497 -0.54 29.93 5.13
N ILE A 498 -1.59 29.30 5.64
CA ILE A 498 -2.96 29.81 5.58
C ILE A 498 -3.19 30.91 6.65
N ASP A 499 -3.63 32.08 6.20
CA ASP A 499 -4.01 33.19 7.07
C ASP A 499 -5.48 33.10 7.55
N GLN A 500 -5.97 34.12 8.26
CA GLN A 500 -7.33 34.07 8.80
C GLN A 500 -8.43 34.29 7.73
N PRO A 501 -8.36 35.33 6.87
CA PRO A 501 -9.29 35.48 5.75
C PRO A 501 -9.38 34.27 4.84
N GLU A 502 -8.25 33.65 4.49
CA GLU A 502 -8.20 32.44 3.65
C GLU A 502 -8.90 31.27 4.35
N GLN A 503 -8.67 31.09 5.65
CA GLN A 503 -9.38 30.07 6.42
C GLN A 503 -10.90 30.31 6.43
N ASP A 504 -11.35 31.55 6.57
CA ASP A 504 -12.77 31.87 6.56
C ASP A 504 -13.41 31.43 5.23
N GLU A 505 -12.72 31.66 4.11
CA GLU A 505 -13.14 31.21 2.78
C GLU A 505 -13.11 29.67 2.64
N LEU A 506 -12.10 28.98 3.18
CA LEU A 506 -12.05 27.51 3.20
C LEU A 506 -13.23 26.90 3.95
N ASN A 507 -13.59 27.50 5.08
CA ASN A 507 -14.66 27.06 5.94
C ASN A 507 -16.04 27.27 5.33
N VAL A 508 -16.35 28.46 4.80
CA VAL A 508 -17.64 28.78 4.19
C VAL A 508 -17.42 29.46 2.85
N ASN A 509 -17.70 28.74 1.76
CA ASN A 509 -17.70 29.33 0.44
C ASN A 509 -19.14 29.62 -0.02
N THR A 510 -19.46 30.89 -0.29
CA THR A 510 -20.81 31.34 -0.63
C THR A 510 -21.29 30.88 -2.00
N VAL A 511 -20.38 30.43 -2.87
CA VAL A 511 -20.68 30.00 -4.24
C VAL A 511 -20.91 28.49 -4.31
N SER A 512 -19.90 27.71 -3.92
CA SER A 512 -19.93 26.25 -3.97
C SER A 512 -20.65 25.61 -2.78
N GLY A 513 -20.64 26.27 -1.61
CA GLY A 513 -21.14 25.73 -0.35
C GLY A 513 -20.32 24.59 0.27
N LYS A 514 -19.13 24.33 -0.27
CA LYS A 514 -18.26 23.22 0.13
C LYS A 514 -17.17 23.70 1.09
N SER A 515 -17.05 23.00 2.22
CA SER A 515 -15.99 23.27 3.22
C SER A 515 -14.74 22.46 2.95
N ILE A 516 -13.60 23.02 3.29
CA ILE A 516 -12.28 22.37 3.28
C ILE A 516 -11.61 22.68 4.62
N ASN A 517 -10.99 21.67 5.24
CA ASN A 517 -10.41 21.82 6.57
C ASN A 517 -8.96 22.25 6.48
N ALA A 518 -8.63 23.36 7.15
CA ALA A 518 -7.26 23.88 7.21
C ALA A 518 -6.41 23.13 8.25
N ILE A 519 -5.15 22.89 7.93
CA ILE A 519 -4.07 22.59 8.87
C ILE A 519 -3.22 23.86 8.97
N ARG A 520 -2.92 24.33 10.19
CA ARG A 520 -2.29 25.63 10.41
C ARG A 520 -1.14 25.57 11.40
N THR A 521 -0.18 26.46 11.22
CA THR A 521 0.90 26.71 12.17
C THR A 521 0.50 27.76 13.19
N PHE A 522 0.75 27.49 14.46
CA PHE A 522 0.51 28.42 15.56
C PHE A 522 1.78 28.60 16.38
N THR A 523 2.14 29.86 16.61
CA THR A 523 3.29 30.21 17.46
C THR A 523 3.11 29.60 18.86
N GLY A 524 4.09 28.81 19.31
CA GLY A 524 4.07 28.14 20.62
C GLY A 524 3.19 26.89 20.73
N LYS A 525 2.44 26.51 19.68
CA LYS A 525 1.63 25.27 19.64
C LYS A 525 1.99 24.32 18.50
N GLY A 526 2.79 24.76 17.53
CA GLY A 526 3.20 23.96 16.39
C GLY A 526 2.12 23.87 15.30
N ILE A 527 2.13 22.78 14.54
CA ILE A 527 1.18 22.51 13.44
C ILE A 527 -0.04 21.79 14.02
N LEU A 528 -1.22 22.38 13.85
CA LEU A 528 -2.49 21.85 14.35
C LEU A 528 -3.48 21.66 13.20
N VAL A 529 -4.25 20.57 13.26
CA VAL A 529 -5.49 20.43 12.48
C VAL A 529 -6.49 21.46 12.99
N TRP A 530 -7.03 22.29 12.10
CA TRP A 530 -7.82 23.47 12.47
C TRP A 530 -9.17 23.55 11.73
N GLY A 531 -9.75 22.40 11.42
CA GLY A 531 -11.10 22.24 10.87
C GLY A 531 -11.65 20.84 11.11
N SER A 532 -12.98 20.70 11.19
CA SER A 532 -13.65 19.40 11.37
C SER A 532 -15.01 19.33 10.64
N ARG A 533 -15.10 19.98 9.48
CA ARG A 533 -16.30 19.99 8.63
C ARG A 533 -16.23 18.89 7.58
N THR A 534 -17.39 18.34 7.22
CA THR A 534 -17.53 17.53 6.01
C THR A 534 -17.52 18.45 4.78
N LEU A 535 -17.54 17.90 3.57
CA LEU A 535 -17.71 18.73 2.38
C LEU A 535 -19.10 19.39 2.34
N ALA A 536 -20.09 18.88 3.09
CA ALA A 536 -21.43 19.46 3.22
C ALA A 536 -21.45 20.68 4.18
N GLY A 537 -20.62 21.69 3.89
CA GLY A 537 -20.40 22.85 4.75
C GLY A 537 -21.66 23.67 5.08
N ASN A 538 -22.52 23.86 4.07
CA ASN A 538 -23.77 24.60 4.21
C ASN A 538 -24.93 23.78 4.77
N ASP A 539 -24.76 22.48 4.96
CA ASP A 539 -25.77 21.62 5.58
C ASP A 539 -25.87 21.98 7.08
N ASN A 540 -27.08 21.94 7.65
CA ASN A 540 -27.29 22.24 9.08
C ASN A 540 -27.27 20.99 9.96
N GLU A 541 -27.42 19.81 9.36
CA GLU A 541 -27.44 18.49 9.99
C GLU A 541 -26.06 17.83 9.88
N TRP A 542 -25.50 17.78 8.67
CA TRP A 542 -24.32 16.97 8.34
C TRP A 542 -23.00 17.75 8.21
N ARG A 543 -22.98 19.00 8.69
CA ARG A 543 -21.81 19.90 8.59
C ARG A 543 -20.52 19.33 9.16
N TYR A 544 -20.60 18.55 10.24
CA TYR A 544 -19.43 18.20 11.06
C TYR A 544 -19.06 16.72 10.94
N VAL A 545 -17.75 16.47 10.74
CA VAL A 545 -17.14 15.14 10.72
C VAL A 545 -17.57 14.27 11.91
N PRO A 546 -17.41 14.71 13.18
CA PRO A 546 -17.78 13.87 14.33
C PRO A 546 -19.27 13.51 14.36
N VAL A 547 -20.15 14.40 13.86
CA VAL A 547 -21.59 14.12 13.80
C VAL A 547 -21.86 13.03 12.78
N ARG A 548 -21.38 13.17 11.54
CA ARG A 548 -21.61 12.13 10.51
C ARG A 548 -20.97 10.80 10.92
N ARG A 549 -19.73 10.81 11.40
CA ARG A 549 -19.02 9.57 11.79
C ARG A 549 -19.68 8.89 12.98
N PHE A 550 -20.22 9.63 13.95
CA PHE A 550 -20.99 9.03 15.03
C PHE A 550 -22.28 8.36 14.53
N PHE A 551 -23.00 8.98 13.58
CA PHE A 551 -24.16 8.33 12.96
C PHE A 551 -23.78 7.04 12.23
N ILE A 552 -22.72 7.05 11.43
CA ILE A 552 -22.19 5.83 10.78
C ILE A 552 -21.90 4.74 11.82
N PHE A 553 -21.18 5.07 12.88
CA PHE A 553 -20.86 4.14 13.98
C PHE A 553 -22.10 3.56 14.66
N ALA A 554 -23.08 4.41 14.99
CA ALA A 554 -24.31 4.00 15.67
C ALA A 554 -25.20 3.16 14.75
N GLU A 555 -25.39 3.59 13.49
CA GLU A 555 -26.14 2.88 12.46
C GLU A 555 -25.58 1.47 12.26
N GLU A 556 -24.28 1.32 12.08
CA GLU A 556 -23.65 0.01 11.83
C GLU A 556 -23.65 -0.88 13.08
N SER A 557 -23.40 -0.33 14.27
CA SER A 557 -23.48 -1.09 15.52
C SER A 557 -24.89 -1.64 15.76
N ILE A 558 -25.91 -0.79 15.57
CA ILE A 558 -27.31 -1.19 15.76
C ILE A 558 -27.73 -2.21 14.70
N LYS A 559 -27.35 -2.00 13.43
CA LYS A 559 -27.63 -2.92 12.33
C LYS A 559 -27.13 -4.33 12.66
N LYS A 560 -25.84 -4.49 12.96
CA LYS A 560 -25.23 -5.79 13.34
C LYS A 560 -25.90 -6.41 14.57
N ALA A 561 -26.23 -5.62 15.58
CA ALA A 561 -26.91 -6.11 16.78
C ALA A 561 -28.35 -6.59 16.51
N THR A 562 -29.00 -6.05 15.47
CA THR A 562 -30.36 -6.44 15.09
C THR A 562 -30.42 -7.64 14.13
N GLU A 563 -29.31 -8.04 13.50
CA GLU A 563 -29.27 -9.18 12.57
C GLU A 563 -29.80 -10.50 13.15
N PRO A 564 -29.49 -10.89 14.41
CA PRO A 564 -30.01 -12.13 14.98
C PRO A 564 -31.54 -12.18 15.14
N PHE A 565 -32.22 -11.04 15.02
CA PHE A 565 -33.68 -10.96 15.09
C PHE A 565 -34.36 -11.15 13.72
N VAL A 566 -33.58 -11.26 12.64
CA VAL A 566 -34.13 -11.64 11.33
C VAL A 566 -34.67 -13.07 11.45
N PHE A 567 -35.92 -13.27 11.01
CA PHE A 567 -36.69 -14.51 11.15
C PHE A 567 -37.21 -14.84 12.57
N GLU A 568 -37.02 -13.97 13.57
CA GLU A 568 -37.76 -14.08 14.82
C GLU A 568 -39.25 -13.74 14.61
N PRO A 569 -40.16 -14.25 15.47
CA PRO A 569 -41.57 -13.87 15.42
C PRO A 569 -41.73 -12.34 15.50
N ASN A 570 -42.44 -11.75 14.53
CA ASN A 570 -42.73 -10.31 14.49
C ASN A 570 -43.86 -9.96 15.49
N ASP A 571 -43.54 -10.04 16.78
CA ASP A 571 -44.47 -9.82 17.89
C ASP A 571 -43.94 -8.80 18.92
N ALA A 572 -44.81 -8.45 19.88
CA ALA A 572 -44.49 -7.46 20.91
C ALA A 572 -43.29 -7.84 21.80
N ASN A 573 -42.98 -9.13 21.96
CA ASN A 573 -41.83 -9.56 22.76
C ASN A 573 -40.53 -9.24 22.03
N THR A 574 -40.47 -9.55 20.73
CA THR A 574 -39.32 -9.22 19.86
C THR A 574 -39.10 -7.72 19.80
N TRP A 575 -40.18 -6.94 19.62
CA TRP A 575 -40.11 -5.48 19.60
C TRP A 575 -39.54 -4.90 20.90
N THR A 576 -40.00 -5.41 22.04
CA THR A 576 -39.55 -4.94 23.36
C THR A 576 -38.07 -5.26 23.59
N LYS A 577 -37.58 -6.42 23.12
CA LYS A 577 -36.15 -6.79 23.19
C LYS A 577 -35.30 -5.83 22.37
N ILE A 578 -35.67 -5.57 21.11
CA ILE A 578 -34.94 -4.66 20.21
C ILE A 578 -34.95 -3.24 20.77
N LYS A 579 -36.12 -2.73 21.20
CA LYS A 579 -36.26 -1.40 21.81
C LYS A 579 -35.34 -1.24 23.02
N SER A 580 -35.34 -2.22 23.91
CA SER A 580 -34.52 -2.20 25.13
C SER A 580 -33.02 -2.26 24.81
N MET A 581 -32.62 -3.12 23.87
CA MET A 581 -31.24 -3.26 23.43
C MET A 581 -30.69 -1.94 22.87
N ILE A 582 -31.41 -1.31 21.94
CA ILE A 582 -31.01 -0.05 21.31
C ILE A 582 -31.03 1.09 22.34
N SER A 583 -32.07 1.17 23.18
CA SER A 583 -32.17 2.22 24.20
C SER A 583 -31.05 2.14 25.23
N ASN A 584 -30.64 0.92 25.62
CA ASN A 584 -29.51 0.72 26.52
C ASN A 584 -28.21 1.20 25.90
N PHE A 585 -27.96 0.85 24.62
CA PHE A 585 -26.79 1.32 23.88
C PHE A 585 -26.72 2.86 23.81
N LEU A 586 -27.80 3.51 23.39
CA LEU A 586 -27.84 4.98 23.29
C LEU A 586 -27.74 5.66 24.66
N THR A 587 -28.22 5.01 25.73
CA THR A 587 -28.00 5.49 27.11
C THR A 587 -26.51 5.47 27.48
N LEU A 588 -25.75 4.44 27.06
CA LEU A 588 -24.31 4.38 27.28
C LEU A 588 -23.59 5.50 26.50
N GLN A 589 -23.97 5.72 25.24
CA GLN A 589 -23.42 6.81 24.43
C GLN A 589 -23.74 8.20 25.01
N TRP A 590 -24.95 8.40 25.53
CA TRP A 590 -25.32 9.63 26.24
C TRP A 590 -24.48 9.83 27.51
N ARG A 591 -24.28 8.77 28.32
CA ARG A 591 -23.42 8.83 29.51
C ARG A 591 -21.96 9.12 29.17
N ALA A 592 -21.48 8.67 28.02
CA ALA A 592 -20.15 8.98 27.50
C ALA A 592 -20.02 10.44 26.98
N GLY A 593 -21.14 11.17 26.88
CA GLY A 593 -21.18 12.56 26.41
C GLY A 593 -21.31 12.70 24.90
N ALA A 594 -21.64 11.63 24.18
CA ALA A 594 -21.82 11.65 22.73
C ALA A 594 -23.13 12.35 22.30
N LEU A 595 -24.16 12.21 23.13
CA LEU A 595 -25.50 12.75 22.88
C LEU A 595 -25.78 13.94 23.81
N ALA A 596 -26.35 15.00 23.24
CA ALA A 596 -26.76 16.22 23.94
C ALA A 596 -28.13 16.04 24.59
N GLY A 597 -28.31 16.57 25.80
CA GLY A 597 -29.59 16.53 26.53
C GLY A 597 -29.35 16.34 28.02
N ALA A 598 -30.19 16.96 28.85
CA ALA A 598 -30.06 16.86 30.31
C ALA A 598 -30.50 15.47 30.84
N ASN A 599 -31.29 14.74 30.07
CA ASN A 599 -31.74 13.37 30.34
C ASN A 599 -31.84 12.57 29.03
N PRO A 600 -31.92 11.22 29.09
CA PRO A 600 -31.99 10.37 27.90
C PRO A 600 -33.13 10.70 26.94
N ASP A 601 -34.33 11.05 27.45
CA ASP A 601 -35.51 11.34 26.64
C ASP A 601 -35.36 12.60 25.77
N GLN A 602 -34.48 13.52 26.16
CA GLN A 602 -34.10 14.68 25.33
C GLN A 602 -32.99 14.34 24.32
N ALA A 603 -32.21 13.30 24.59
CA ALA A 603 -31.00 12.96 23.85
C ALA A 603 -31.27 11.99 22.69
N PHE A 604 -32.20 11.04 22.87
CA PHE A 604 -32.58 10.11 21.82
C PHE A 604 -34.00 9.58 22.04
N PHE A 605 -34.56 8.96 21.00
CA PHE A 605 -35.77 8.15 21.10
C PHE A 605 -35.65 6.88 20.28
N VAL A 606 -36.34 5.83 20.72
CA VAL A 606 -36.49 4.56 19.99
C VAL A 606 -37.97 4.19 19.99
N LYS A 607 -38.59 4.12 18.82
CA LYS A 607 -40.00 3.75 18.66
C LYS A 607 -40.11 2.45 17.86
N ILE A 608 -40.98 1.55 18.31
CA ILE A 608 -41.28 0.29 17.63
C ILE A 608 -42.59 -0.28 18.20
N GLY A 609 -43.57 -0.47 17.32
CA GLY A 609 -44.81 -1.16 17.69
C GLY A 609 -45.96 -0.94 16.71
N LEU A 610 -47.00 -1.78 16.85
CA LEU A 610 -48.26 -1.65 16.11
C LEU A 610 -48.99 -0.37 16.52
N GLY A 611 -49.27 0.50 15.54
CA GLY A 611 -49.86 1.82 15.76
C GLY A 611 -48.88 2.89 16.25
N GLU A 612 -47.60 2.55 16.42
CA GLU A 612 -46.52 3.50 16.71
C GLU A 612 -45.68 3.73 15.44
N THR A 613 -45.01 2.68 14.94
CA THR A 613 -44.17 2.73 13.72
C THR A 613 -44.67 1.79 12.62
N MET A 614 -45.52 0.83 12.95
CA MET A 614 -46.00 -0.21 12.03
C MET A 614 -47.52 -0.25 11.97
N THR A 615 -48.04 -0.58 10.80
CA THR A 615 -49.45 -0.93 10.58
C THR A 615 -49.65 -2.45 10.66
N ALA A 616 -50.90 -2.89 10.68
CA ALA A 616 -51.20 -4.34 10.59
C ALA A 616 -50.72 -4.94 9.26
N LEU A 617 -50.70 -4.15 8.17
CA LEU A 617 -50.19 -4.59 6.89
C LEU A 617 -48.68 -4.81 6.93
N ASP A 618 -47.92 -3.92 7.58
CA ASP A 618 -46.46 -4.08 7.73
C ASP A 618 -46.14 -5.40 8.43
N ILE A 619 -46.88 -5.76 9.49
CA ILE A 619 -46.69 -7.02 10.21
C ILE A 619 -47.02 -8.22 9.31
N LEU A 620 -48.14 -8.16 8.57
CA LEU A 620 -48.54 -9.23 7.65
C LEU A 620 -47.54 -9.43 6.49
N GLU A 621 -46.89 -8.35 6.06
CA GLU A 621 -45.81 -8.38 5.07
C GLU A 621 -44.44 -8.73 5.67
N GLY A 622 -44.37 -8.99 6.98
CA GLY A 622 -43.13 -9.36 7.67
C GLY A 622 -42.15 -8.22 7.87
N ARG A 623 -42.59 -6.96 7.75
CA ARG A 623 -41.77 -5.76 7.98
C ARG A 623 -41.77 -5.40 9.47
N MET A 624 -40.59 -5.09 9.98
CA MET A 624 -40.40 -4.55 11.32
C MET A 624 -39.72 -3.19 11.21
N ILE A 625 -40.40 -2.13 11.63
CA ILE A 625 -39.94 -0.75 11.45
C ILE A 625 -39.55 -0.17 12.82
N VAL A 626 -38.27 0.16 12.98
CA VAL A 626 -37.73 0.86 14.16
C VAL A 626 -37.40 2.30 13.76
N GLU A 627 -37.95 3.27 14.47
CA GLU A 627 -37.62 4.69 14.29
C GLU A 627 -36.67 5.13 15.42
N ILE A 628 -35.49 5.61 15.05
CA ILE A 628 -34.44 6.01 16.00
C ILE A 628 -34.05 7.46 15.71
N GLY A 629 -34.09 8.31 16.73
CA GLY A 629 -33.57 9.68 16.65
C GLY A 629 -32.49 9.92 17.70
N MET A 630 -31.44 10.66 17.34
CA MET A 630 -30.29 10.95 18.21
C MET A 630 -29.88 12.41 18.08
N ALA A 631 -29.61 13.07 19.21
CA ALA A 631 -29.11 14.44 19.27
C ALA A 631 -27.60 14.44 19.53
N VAL A 632 -26.77 14.24 18.50
CA VAL A 632 -25.31 14.17 18.65
C VAL A 632 -24.71 15.54 19.01
N VAL A 633 -23.74 15.57 19.91
CA VAL A 633 -23.06 16.80 20.33
C VAL A 633 -22.33 17.44 19.15
N ARG A 634 -22.49 18.76 19.00
CA ARG A 634 -21.79 19.56 17.99
C ARG A 634 -20.55 20.23 18.60
N PRO A 635 -19.43 20.34 17.87
CA PRO A 635 -18.24 21.04 18.36
C PRO A 635 -18.50 22.55 18.49
N ALA A 636 -17.90 23.16 19.51
CA ALA A 636 -17.87 24.62 19.65
C ALA A 636 -16.76 25.19 18.76
N GLU A 637 -17.14 25.63 17.56
CA GLU A 637 -16.20 26.16 16.56
C GLU A 637 -15.81 27.63 16.82
N PHE A 638 -16.71 28.42 17.42
CA PHE A 638 -16.49 29.85 17.68
C PHE A 638 -16.66 30.16 19.16
N ILE A 639 -15.68 30.88 19.74
CA ILE A 639 -15.77 31.43 21.10
C ILE A 639 -15.76 32.96 20.98
N ILE A 640 -16.88 33.61 21.30
CA ILE A 640 -17.04 35.06 21.22
C ILE A 640 -16.93 35.66 22.63
N LEU A 641 -15.81 36.32 22.92
CA LEU A 641 -15.60 37.04 24.17
C LEU A 641 -16.16 38.47 24.05
N LYS A 642 -17.20 38.78 24.83
CA LYS A 642 -17.81 40.13 24.87
C LYS A 642 -17.36 40.85 26.13
N PHE A 643 -16.49 41.84 25.96
CA PHE A 643 -16.03 42.69 27.07
C PHE A 643 -16.94 43.91 27.22
N SER A 644 -17.33 44.24 28.45
CA SER A 644 -17.96 45.51 28.78
C SER A 644 -17.22 46.18 29.94
N HIS A 645 -17.01 47.48 29.84
CA HIS A 645 -16.46 48.26 30.93
C HIS A 645 -17.56 48.56 31.94
N LYS A 646 -17.54 47.90 33.10
CA LYS A 646 -18.45 48.18 34.20
C LYS A 646 -17.95 49.39 34.99
N MET A 647 -18.72 50.47 35.04
CA MET A 647 -18.41 51.63 35.88
C MET A 647 -18.48 51.24 37.37
N GLN A 648 -17.65 51.86 38.21
CA GLN A 648 -17.71 51.70 39.66
C GLN A 648 -19.10 52.11 40.16
N GLU A 649 -19.77 51.19 40.86
CA GLU A 649 -21.01 51.48 41.59
C GLU A 649 -20.63 52.31 42.82
N ALA A 650 -21.20 53.51 42.94
CA ALA A 650 -20.93 54.47 44.02
C ALA A 650 -21.59 54.06 45.34
#